data_AF-A0A1G2YJB0-F1
#
_entry.id   AF-A0A1G2YJB0-F1
#
_cell.length_a   1.000
_cell.length_b   1.000
_cell.length_c   1.000
_cell.angle_alpha   90.00
_cell.angle_beta   90.00
_cell.angle_gamma   90.00
#
_symmetry.space_group_name_H-M   'P 1'
#
loop_
_entity.id
_entity.type
_entity.pdbx_description
1 polymer ?
#
loop_
_entity_poly.entity_id
_entity_poly.type
_entity_poly.pdbx_seq_one_letter_code
_entity_poly.pdbx_strand_id
1 'polypeptide(L)'
;MEPQYSTGFEKLDDVLNGIIAGDNIVWQVDSIEDYIPFANAFCKFSASHKLPLVYFRFAKHPHLVDESSGAEIHVLDPLKGFETFITQIHAVIASRGPGGCYLFDCLSDLAADWYSDRMLGNFFMLTCPYLYQMETIAYFAVLRNKHSFHATSAIMETTQLFLDIYSQNSRTYVHPIKVQGRYSPTMNMLHVRDNGNFTPVAQSLTITEVLAHRPWSRLDSASQMLGYWNRTFSQAEQVLLRIEQGRQSETDVHHLVHKLLRMIISRDEPILSLAAKYLSLKDVLTVWRRMIGTGLVGGKTVGMLLARAILEKYDARWKDVLEPHDSFYIGSDVFYTFLVQNKIWWMRQKQRDPAHFLEQANEARQLMMYGSFPEYIMKQFGDLLDYFGQSPIIIRSSSLLEDNYGNAFAGKYESIFCANQGPRAKRIDDFVTAVRRIYASSMSEKALTYRAHKGLLQKDEQMALLVQRVSGAPYGNFFFPQAAGVGFSFNPYAWNEAIDPEAGMLRLVFGLGTRAVDRSDDDYTRIVALNEPQLKPEMNLLAAREFAQRRVDVLDLELNRLVSKPFEEVTRSSANLPLDMFATYDREMEIRAKNAGVKQFFAWTLTFDKLLTQTRFTDDMREMLATLEKAYRCPVDTEFTANFFNSSQYRVNLLQCRPLQLKGQGNMRDANFEVTSRDIVLESDGPVIGQNRLIDIDRVIYVVPAIYSQMVDTERYSIARLIGQILHSGSGGYAADFAGEQPISTMLIGPGRWGTSTPSLGIPVTFAEINRASVICEIAAMRADFVPDVSLGTHFFSDLIEMEMLYLGLYPSRESTNLKNDFFEKQPNLLTQIIPSAARWESCVHVIDPVKSGKKLKLYADTVKQKVVCFL
;
A
#
# COMPACT_ATOMS: atom_id res chain seq x y z
N MET A 1 -9.14 9.31 -44.14
CA MET A 1 -9.56 10.72 -44.22
C MET A 1 -8.48 11.50 -43.50
N GLU A 2 -7.82 12.45 -44.17
CA GLU A 2 -6.81 13.28 -43.50
C GLU A 2 -7.48 14.09 -42.37
N PRO A 3 -6.84 14.23 -41.20
CA PRO A 3 -7.42 14.96 -40.09
C PRO A 3 -7.57 16.44 -40.44
N GLN A 4 -8.75 17.01 -40.20
CA GLN A 4 -9.05 18.42 -40.47
C GLN A 4 -8.20 19.37 -39.60
N TYR A 5 -7.87 18.93 -38.38
CA TYR A 5 -7.07 19.68 -37.40
C TYR A 5 -6.06 18.76 -36.74
N SER A 6 -4.93 19.30 -36.30
CA SER A 6 -3.82 18.56 -35.70
C SER A 6 -3.02 19.44 -34.75
N THR A 7 -2.36 18.82 -33.78
CA THR A 7 -1.33 19.48 -32.97
C THR A 7 -0.03 19.75 -33.74
N GLY A 8 0.07 19.26 -34.98
CA GLY A 8 1.31 19.17 -35.76
C GLY A 8 2.13 17.91 -35.44
N PHE A 9 1.67 17.08 -34.50
CA PHE A 9 2.25 15.79 -34.17
C PHE A 9 1.19 14.69 -34.30
N GLU A 10 1.21 13.94 -35.40
CA GLU A 10 0.25 12.85 -35.66
C GLU A 10 0.15 11.87 -34.47
N LYS A 11 1.29 11.49 -33.89
CA LYS A 11 1.34 10.55 -32.77
C LYS A 11 0.82 11.14 -31.45
N LEU A 12 0.87 12.45 -31.29
CA LEU A 12 0.21 13.10 -30.15
C LEU A 12 -1.29 13.19 -30.38
N ASP A 13 -1.72 13.46 -31.61
CA ASP A 13 -3.14 13.44 -31.97
C ASP A 13 -3.73 12.04 -31.73
N ASP A 14 -3.01 10.97 -32.09
CA ASP A 14 -3.40 9.58 -31.77
C ASP A 14 -3.64 9.39 -30.25
N VAL A 15 -2.73 9.90 -29.41
CA VAL A 15 -2.86 9.83 -27.93
C VAL A 15 -4.10 10.56 -27.43
N LEU A 16 -4.43 11.68 -28.06
CA LEU A 16 -5.57 12.54 -27.71
C LEU A 16 -6.89 12.06 -28.35
N ASN A 17 -6.87 10.99 -29.15
CA ASN A 17 -7.97 10.53 -30.02
C ASN A 17 -8.44 11.61 -31.01
N GLY A 18 -7.49 12.34 -31.60
CA GLY A 18 -7.69 13.38 -32.59
C GLY A 18 -8.05 14.75 -32.00
N ILE A 19 -7.78 15.78 -32.79
CA ILE A 19 -8.19 17.16 -32.52
C ILE A 19 -9.49 17.46 -33.27
N ILE A 20 -10.49 18.00 -32.57
CA ILE A 20 -11.83 18.25 -33.10
C ILE A 20 -12.08 19.75 -33.15
N ALA A 21 -12.83 20.19 -34.15
CA ALA A 21 -13.30 21.57 -34.26
C ALA A 21 -13.92 22.07 -32.94
N GLY A 22 -13.51 23.25 -32.49
CA GLY A 22 -13.87 23.85 -31.22
C GLY A 22 -12.88 23.59 -30.08
N ASP A 23 -11.88 22.71 -30.24
CA ASP A 23 -10.91 22.41 -29.18
C ASP A 23 -10.07 23.65 -28.79
N ASN A 24 -10.23 24.06 -27.53
CA ASN A 24 -9.30 24.95 -26.85
C ASN A 24 -8.23 24.11 -26.14
N ILE A 25 -6.98 24.21 -26.61
CA ILE A 25 -5.82 23.43 -26.15
C ILE A 25 -4.92 24.32 -25.31
N VAL A 26 -4.87 24.03 -24.01
CA VAL A 26 -4.03 24.73 -23.05
C VAL A 26 -2.81 23.89 -22.71
N TRP A 27 -1.64 24.52 -22.85
CA TRP A 27 -0.34 23.96 -22.50
C TRP A 27 0.16 24.60 -21.22
N GLN A 28 0.27 23.80 -20.16
CA GLN A 28 0.93 24.23 -18.94
C GLN A 28 2.42 23.87 -19.01
N VAL A 29 3.26 24.89 -18.84
CA VAL A 29 4.72 24.77 -18.99
C VAL A 29 5.47 25.43 -17.84
N ASP A 30 6.71 24.99 -17.57
CA ASP A 30 7.59 25.66 -16.60
C ASP A 30 8.17 26.96 -17.20
N SER A 31 8.42 26.96 -18.51
CA SER A 31 9.01 28.07 -19.27
C SER A 31 8.41 28.17 -20.68
N ILE A 32 8.52 29.35 -21.33
CA ILE A 32 8.01 29.54 -22.69
C ILE A 32 8.81 28.72 -23.69
N GLU A 33 10.09 28.49 -23.41
CA GLU A 33 11.00 27.68 -24.20
C GLU A 33 10.49 26.25 -24.38
N ASP A 34 9.81 25.69 -23.37
CA ASP A 34 9.18 24.36 -23.46
C ASP A 34 7.94 24.34 -24.37
N TYR A 35 7.26 25.48 -24.55
CA TYR A 35 6.05 25.61 -25.36
C TYR A 35 6.34 25.82 -26.85
N ILE A 36 7.41 26.54 -27.18
CA ILE A 36 7.79 26.91 -28.56
C ILE A 36 7.77 25.72 -29.55
N PRO A 37 8.32 24.52 -29.22
CA PRO A 37 8.30 23.39 -30.14
C PRO A 37 6.88 22.94 -30.55
N PHE A 38 5.89 23.11 -29.67
CA PHE A 38 4.50 22.73 -29.93
C PHE A 38 3.76 23.80 -30.72
N ALA A 39 3.95 25.08 -30.38
CA ALA A 39 3.43 26.19 -31.18
C ALA A 39 3.95 26.15 -32.63
N ASN A 40 5.24 25.90 -32.81
CA ASN A 40 5.86 25.79 -34.13
C ASN A 40 5.30 24.63 -34.96
N ALA A 41 5.05 23.47 -34.35
CA ALA A 41 4.46 22.33 -35.04
C ALA A 41 3.02 22.63 -35.50
N PHE A 42 2.23 23.27 -34.65
CA PHE A 42 0.87 23.72 -34.95
C PHE A 42 0.83 24.73 -36.11
N CYS A 43 1.73 25.72 -36.09
CA CYS A 43 1.86 26.70 -37.18
C CYS A 43 2.25 26.05 -38.51
N LYS A 44 3.23 25.13 -38.49
CA LYS A 44 3.67 24.40 -39.69
C LYS A 44 2.56 23.54 -40.29
N PHE A 45 1.79 22.85 -39.45
CA PHE A 45 0.63 22.08 -39.90
C PHE A 45 -0.42 22.97 -40.57
N SER A 46 -0.72 24.11 -39.94
CA SER A 46 -1.69 25.08 -40.47
C SER A 46 -1.26 25.60 -41.84
N ALA A 47 0.02 25.97 -41.99
CA ALA A 47 0.58 26.44 -43.24
C ALA A 47 0.56 25.36 -44.34
N SER A 48 0.94 24.11 -44.03
CA SER A 48 0.98 23.02 -45.03
C SER A 48 -0.42 22.61 -45.52
N HIS A 49 -1.45 22.74 -44.68
CA HIS A 49 -2.84 22.43 -45.02
C HIS A 49 -3.64 23.66 -45.47
N LYS A 50 -2.98 24.82 -45.62
CA LYS A 50 -3.59 26.10 -46.02
C LYS A 50 -4.77 26.50 -45.10
N LEU A 51 -4.68 26.14 -43.82
CA LEU A 51 -5.64 26.57 -42.81
C LEU A 51 -5.35 28.02 -42.43
N PRO A 52 -6.38 28.88 -42.26
CA PRO A 52 -6.19 30.22 -41.74
C PRO A 52 -5.52 30.19 -40.37
N LEU A 53 -4.39 30.88 -40.21
CA LEU A 53 -3.67 30.99 -38.94
C LEU A 53 -3.69 32.45 -38.47
N VAL A 54 -4.24 32.68 -37.28
CA VAL A 54 -4.30 33.98 -36.61
C VAL A 54 -3.45 33.93 -35.35
N TYR A 55 -2.54 34.89 -35.18
CA TYR A 55 -1.69 35.00 -34.00
C TYR A 55 -1.99 36.27 -33.22
N PHE A 56 -2.46 36.12 -31.98
CA PHE A 56 -2.68 37.23 -31.05
C PHE A 56 -1.43 37.46 -30.20
N ARG A 57 -0.78 38.60 -30.44
CA ARG A 57 0.47 39.02 -29.81
C ARG A 57 0.19 40.06 -28.73
N PHE A 58 0.58 39.80 -27.49
CA PHE A 58 0.41 40.70 -26.34
C PHE A 58 1.43 40.51 -25.20
N ALA A 59 2.16 39.40 -25.17
CA ALA A 59 3.11 39.06 -24.11
C ALA A 59 4.52 39.62 -24.39
N LYS A 60 5.44 39.47 -23.42
CA LYS A 60 6.81 40.03 -23.50
C LYS A 60 7.84 39.03 -24.03
N HIS A 61 7.53 37.73 -24.04
CA HIS A 61 8.41 36.69 -24.60
C HIS A 61 8.61 36.84 -26.12
N PRO A 62 9.64 36.23 -26.74
CA PRO A 62 9.83 36.27 -28.20
C PRO A 62 8.59 35.81 -28.99
N HIS A 63 8.47 36.26 -30.25
CA HIS A 63 7.37 35.85 -31.13
C HIS A 63 7.34 34.33 -31.29
N LEU A 64 6.14 33.75 -31.19
CA LEU A 64 5.92 32.30 -31.34
C LEU A 64 5.78 31.86 -32.80
N VAL A 65 5.71 32.81 -33.73
CA VAL A 65 5.60 32.56 -35.17
C VAL A 65 6.81 33.16 -35.88
N ASP A 66 7.26 32.49 -36.94
CA ASP A 66 8.25 33.00 -37.87
C ASP A 66 7.57 33.57 -39.14
N GLU A 67 8.34 34.28 -39.98
CA GLU A 67 7.84 34.86 -41.23
C GLU A 67 7.31 33.81 -42.22
N SER A 68 7.74 32.56 -42.08
CA SER A 68 7.33 31.44 -42.95
C SER A 68 5.97 30.84 -42.57
N SER A 69 5.42 31.19 -41.41
CA SER A 69 4.15 30.67 -40.90
C SER A 69 2.91 31.14 -41.66
N GLY A 70 2.99 32.25 -42.40
CA GLY A 70 1.84 32.86 -43.07
C GLY A 70 0.74 33.36 -42.13
N ALA A 71 1.06 33.52 -40.83
CA ALA A 71 0.10 33.94 -39.82
C ALA A 71 -0.35 35.40 -39.99
N GLU A 72 -1.64 35.67 -39.83
CA GLU A 72 -2.14 37.04 -39.63
C GLU A 72 -1.88 37.46 -38.17
N ILE A 73 -0.98 38.43 -37.98
CA ILE A 73 -0.54 38.85 -36.65
C ILE A 73 -1.36 40.06 -36.19
N HIS A 74 -2.06 39.91 -35.06
CA HIS A 74 -2.74 41.01 -34.38
C HIS A 74 -2.03 41.35 -33.07
N VAL A 75 -1.42 42.53 -33.02
CA VAL A 75 -0.79 43.05 -31.80
C VAL A 75 -1.85 43.74 -30.95
N LEU A 76 -2.04 43.24 -29.74
CA LEU A 76 -3.00 43.72 -28.76
C LEU A 76 -2.27 44.34 -27.59
N ASP A 77 -2.89 45.35 -26.98
CA ASP A 77 -2.36 46.05 -25.81
C ASP A 77 -3.27 45.77 -24.60
N PRO A 78 -2.85 44.89 -23.67
CA PRO A 78 -3.63 44.56 -22.48
C PRO A 78 -3.93 45.77 -21.58
N LEU A 79 -3.14 46.84 -21.66
CA LEU A 79 -3.26 48.03 -20.82
C LEU A 79 -4.41 48.96 -21.26
N LYS A 80 -4.99 48.76 -22.46
CA LYS A 80 -6.17 49.50 -22.94
C LYS A 80 -7.48 49.07 -22.28
N GLY A 81 -7.42 48.13 -21.35
CA GLY A 81 -8.57 47.62 -20.59
C GLY A 81 -9.11 46.30 -21.13
N PHE A 82 -9.63 45.49 -20.22
CA PHE A 82 -10.11 44.12 -20.48
C PHE A 82 -11.20 44.05 -21.56
N GLU A 83 -12.21 44.92 -21.50
CA GLU A 83 -13.31 44.93 -22.47
C GLU A 83 -12.83 45.25 -23.88
N THR A 84 -11.97 46.26 -24.03
CA THR A 84 -11.34 46.62 -25.30
C THR A 84 -10.56 45.43 -25.87
N PHE A 85 -9.77 44.76 -25.02
CA PHE A 85 -8.94 43.62 -25.39
C PHE A 85 -9.78 42.44 -25.90
N ILE A 86 -10.80 42.02 -25.15
CA ILE A 86 -11.71 40.93 -25.56
C ILE A 86 -12.48 41.31 -26.83
N THR A 87 -12.98 42.54 -26.92
CA THR A 87 -13.77 42.99 -28.08
C THR A 87 -12.94 42.95 -29.35
N GLN A 88 -11.66 43.32 -29.30
CA GLN A 88 -10.75 43.22 -30.44
C GLN A 88 -10.53 41.77 -30.87
N ILE A 89 -10.31 40.85 -29.92
CA ILE A 89 -10.16 39.42 -30.20
C ILE A 89 -11.43 38.87 -30.85
N HIS A 90 -12.59 39.13 -30.26
CA HIS A 90 -13.88 38.64 -30.76
C HIS A 90 -14.22 39.22 -32.13
N ALA A 91 -13.88 40.49 -32.41
CA ALA A 91 -14.09 41.10 -33.72
C ALA A 91 -13.24 40.44 -34.82
N VAL A 92 -11.99 40.08 -34.52
CA VAL A 92 -11.11 39.34 -35.45
C VAL A 92 -11.64 37.93 -35.69
N ILE A 93 -12.07 37.21 -34.65
CA ILE A 93 -12.66 35.88 -34.81
C ILE A 93 -13.96 35.95 -35.62
N ALA A 94 -14.82 36.94 -35.33
CA ALA A 94 -16.10 37.12 -36.02
C ALA A 94 -15.93 37.44 -37.52
N SER A 95 -14.96 38.27 -37.88
CA SER A 95 -14.73 38.69 -39.27
C SER A 95 -14.26 37.54 -40.17
N ARG A 96 -13.60 36.53 -39.58
CA ARG A 96 -13.15 35.32 -40.31
C ARG A 96 -14.23 34.26 -40.47
N GLY A 97 -15.20 34.19 -39.56
CA GLY A 97 -16.23 33.16 -39.57
C GLY A 97 -15.76 31.82 -38.97
N PRO A 98 -16.56 30.74 -39.10
CA PRO A 98 -16.28 29.45 -38.46
C PRO A 98 -14.98 28.79 -38.94
N GLY A 99 -14.31 28.06 -38.03
CA GLY A 99 -13.05 27.37 -38.27
C GLY A 99 -11.81 28.25 -38.14
N GLY A 100 -10.66 27.68 -38.49
CA GLY A 100 -9.35 28.34 -38.43
C GLY A 100 -8.54 28.00 -37.17
N CYS A 101 -7.26 28.32 -37.23
CA CYS A 101 -6.26 28.06 -36.22
C CYS A 101 -5.87 29.38 -35.53
N TYR A 102 -5.97 29.41 -34.20
CA TYR A 102 -5.70 30.60 -33.41
C TYR A 102 -4.59 30.31 -32.41
N LEU A 103 -3.49 31.04 -32.52
CA LEU A 103 -2.38 30.99 -31.58
C LEU A 103 -2.44 32.22 -30.68
N PHE A 104 -2.37 32.00 -29.38
CA PHE A 104 -2.27 33.07 -28.39
C PHE A 104 -0.89 33.04 -27.74
N ASP A 105 -0.38 34.23 -27.43
CA ASP A 105 0.73 34.38 -26.50
C ASP A 105 0.45 33.77 -25.12
N CYS A 106 1.50 33.66 -24.31
CA CYS A 106 1.36 33.15 -22.96
C CYS A 106 0.43 34.04 -22.11
N LEU A 107 -0.68 33.46 -21.67
CA LEU A 107 -1.71 34.18 -20.94
C LEU A 107 -1.29 34.54 -19.52
N SER A 108 -0.21 33.94 -19.01
CA SER A 108 0.32 34.31 -17.70
C SER A 108 0.79 35.76 -17.61
N ASP A 109 1.21 36.36 -18.73
CA ASP A 109 1.59 37.76 -18.78
C ASP A 109 0.37 38.69 -18.61
N LEU A 110 -0.83 38.26 -19.05
CA LEU A 110 -2.06 39.03 -18.88
C LEU A 110 -2.44 39.19 -17.40
N ALA A 111 -2.23 38.16 -16.57
CA ALA A 111 -2.49 38.27 -15.14
C ALA A 111 -1.57 39.31 -14.49
N ALA A 112 -0.34 39.45 -14.98
CA ALA A 112 0.60 40.46 -14.52
C ALA A 112 0.20 41.87 -14.99
N ASP A 113 -0.23 42.02 -16.23
CA ASP A 113 -0.61 43.32 -16.79
C ASP A 113 -1.98 43.83 -16.29
N TRP A 114 -2.94 42.93 -16.02
CA TRP A 114 -4.24 43.27 -15.39
C TRP A 114 -4.21 43.27 -13.86
N TYR A 115 -3.09 42.88 -13.25
CA TYR A 115 -2.93 42.73 -11.80
C TYR A 115 -4.01 41.83 -11.16
N SER A 116 -4.56 40.87 -11.91
CA SER A 116 -5.70 40.05 -11.48
C SER A 116 -5.79 38.71 -12.20
N ASP A 117 -5.56 37.62 -11.47
CA ASP A 117 -5.85 36.26 -11.92
C ASP A 117 -7.35 36.05 -12.24
N ARG A 118 -8.25 36.76 -11.55
CA ARG A 118 -9.69 36.62 -11.83
C ARG A 118 -10.03 37.12 -13.23
N MET A 119 -9.35 38.18 -13.69
CA MET A 119 -9.56 38.68 -15.06
C MET A 119 -9.02 37.68 -16.10
N LEU A 120 -7.91 37.00 -15.80
CA LEU A 120 -7.45 35.88 -16.63
C LEU A 120 -8.48 34.74 -16.67
N GLY A 121 -9.06 34.35 -15.54
CA GLY A 121 -10.15 33.36 -15.52
C GLY A 121 -11.36 33.81 -16.35
N ASN A 122 -11.78 35.07 -16.21
CA ASN A 122 -12.89 35.64 -16.98
C ASN A 122 -12.59 35.67 -18.49
N PHE A 123 -11.34 35.91 -18.89
CA PHE A 123 -10.92 35.82 -20.29
C PHE A 123 -11.24 34.43 -20.86
N PHE A 124 -10.86 33.37 -20.17
CA PHE A 124 -11.17 32.00 -20.59
C PHE A 124 -12.68 31.74 -20.65
N MET A 125 -13.43 32.18 -19.64
CA MET A 125 -14.88 32.01 -19.57
C MET A 125 -15.66 32.74 -20.67
N LEU A 126 -15.07 33.76 -21.31
CA LEU A 126 -15.69 34.49 -22.42
C LEU A 126 -15.17 34.01 -23.77
N THR A 127 -13.84 33.90 -23.92
CA THR A 127 -13.19 33.64 -25.21
C THR A 127 -13.27 32.17 -25.62
N CYS A 128 -13.04 31.21 -24.70
CA CYS A 128 -13.02 29.79 -25.07
C CYS A 128 -14.40 29.27 -25.50
N PRO A 129 -15.52 29.59 -24.82
CA PRO A 129 -16.85 29.22 -25.30
C PRO A 129 -17.18 29.83 -26.66
N TYR A 130 -16.72 31.05 -26.93
CA TYR A 130 -16.92 31.70 -28.23
C TYR A 130 -16.11 31.01 -29.34
N LEU A 131 -14.83 30.71 -29.10
CA LEU A 131 -14.00 29.91 -30.00
C LEU A 131 -14.58 28.52 -30.27
N TYR A 132 -15.12 27.87 -29.22
CA TYR A 132 -15.79 26.59 -29.32
C TYR A 132 -17.03 26.65 -30.24
N GLN A 133 -17.89 27.67 -30.07
CA GLN A 133 -19.05 27.91 -30.93
C GLN A 133 -18.67 28.21 -32.38
N MET A 134 -17.52 28.85 -32.58
CA MET A 134 -16.99 29.17 -33.91
C MET A 134 -16.23 27.98 -34.53
N GLU A 135 -16.26 26.78 -33.93
CA GLU A 135 -15.64 25.56 -34.47
C GLU A 135 -14.13 25.72 -34.77
N THR A 136 -13.44 26.57 -34.00
CA THR A 136 -12.01 26.89 -34.22
C THR A 136 -11.09 25.96 -33.43
N ILE A 137 -9.79 25.99 -33.72
CA ILE A 137 -8.76 25.41 -32.85
C ILE A 137 -7.94 26.53 -32.24
N ALA A 138 -7.83 26.54 -30.92
CA ALA A 138 -7.10 27.58 -30.20
C ALA A 138 -6.00 27.01 -29.31
N TYR A 139 -4.82 27.62 -29.39
CA TYR A 139 -3.61 27.25 -28.64
C TYR A 139 -3.27 28.32 -27.62
N PHE A 140 -3.17 27.93 -26.36
CA PHE A 140 -2.82 28.80 -25.25
C PHE A 140 -1.67 28.21 -24.44
N ALA A 141 -0.80 29.08 -23.93
CA ALA A 141 0.18 28.70 -22.92
C ALA A 141 -0.11 29.36 -21.58
N VAL A 142 0.11 28.60 -20.50
CA VAL A 142 0.07 29.08 -19.12
C VAL A 142 1.29 28.58 -18.36
N LEU A 143 1.88 29.43 -17.54
CA LEU A 143 3.01 29.10 -16.70
C LEU A 143 2.55 28.39 -15.43
N ARG A 144 3.21 27.27 -15.12
CA ARG A 144 2.93 26.46 -13.95
C ARG A 144 3.17 27.25 -12.66
N ASN A 145 2.30 27.05 -11.66
CA ASN A 145 2.41 27.63 -10.31
C ASN A 145 2.49 29.17 -10.25
N LYS A 146 2.02 29.88 -11.28
CA LYS A 146 1.94 31.35 -11.28
C LYS A 146 0.55 31.93 -11.01
N HIS A 147 -0.48 31.09 -11.04
CA HIS A 147 -1.87 31.52 -10.98
C HIS A 147 -2.59 31.03 -9.75
N SER A 148 -3.47 31.87 -9.21
CA SER A 148 -4.39 31.49 -8.15
C SER A 148 -5.45 30.50 -8.63
N PHE A 149 -6.10 29.88 -7.65
CA PHE A 149 -7.21 28.95 -7.86
C PHE A 149 -8.27 29.47 -8.84
N HIS A 150 -8.65 30.73 -8.68
CA HIS A 150 -9.78 31.30 -9.42
C HIS A 150 -9.50 31.35 -10.92
N ALA A 151 -8.24 31.53 -11.34
CA ALA A 151 -7.85 31.41 -12.73
C ALA A 151 -7.80 29.95 -13.17
N THR A 152 -7.08 29.11 -12.41
CA THR A 152 -6.81 27.72 -12.82
C THR A 152 -8.07 26.86 -12.90
N SER A 153 -9.04 27.02 -11.99
CA SER A 153 -10.36 26.33 -12.09
C SER A 153 -11.10 26.74 -13.35
N ALA A 154 -11.20 28.05 -13.61
CA ALA A 154 -11.91 28.58 -14.77
C ALA A 154 -11.28 28.08 -16.08
N ILE A 155 -9.95 28.01 -16.14
CA ILE A 155 -9.22 27.44 -17.28
C ILE A 155 -9.57 25.96 -17.43
N MET A 156 -9.40 25.18 -16.37
CA MET A 156 -9.65 23.74 -16.39
C MET A 156 -11.11 23.39 -16.72
N GLU A 157 -12.08 24.20 -16.28
CA GLU A 157 -13.50 23.96 -16.53
C GLU A 157 -13.89 24.26 -17.99
N THR A 158 -13.38 25.36 -18.55
CA THR A 158 -13.80 25.86 -19.88
C THR A 158 -13.09 25.21 -21.07
N THR A 159 -11.85 24.75 -20.87
CA THR A 159 -10.99 24.23 -21.93
C THR A 159 -11.29 22.78 -22.27
N GLN A 160 -11.11 22.39 -23.53
CA GLN A 160 -11.40 21.02 -23.97
C GLN A 160 -10.18 20.10 -23.72
N LEU A 161 -8.97 20.63 -23.93
CA LEU A 161 -7.73 19.92 -23.66
C LEU A 161 -6.83 20.74 -22.74
N PHE A 162 -6.33 20.11 -21.69
CA PHE A 162 -5.33 20.67 -20.79
C PHE A 162 -4.16 19.70 -20.68
N LEU A 163 -2.99 20.12 -21.14
CA LEU A 163 -1.80 19.30 -21.30
C LEU A 163 -0.64 19.90 -20.49
N ASP A 164 -0.01 19.06 -19.69
CA ASP A 164 1.17 19.42 -18.92
C ASP A 164 2.44 19.00 -19.67
N ILE A 165 3.40 19.92 -19.79
CA ILE A 165 4.73 19.61 -20.34
C ILE A 165 5.75 19.53 -19.20
N TYR A 166 6.62 18.53 -19.28
CA TYR A 166 7.75 18.36 -18.39
C TYR A 166 9.03 18.18 -19.20
N SER A 167 10.11 18.84 -18.78
CA SER A 167 11.45 18.66 -19.34
C SER A 167 12.37 18.11 -18.24
N GLN A 168 12.94 16.92 -18.46
CA GLN A 168 13.88 16.27 -17.53
C GLN A 168 14.90 15.43 -18.30
N ASN A 169 16.18 15.52 -17.93
CA ASN A 169 17.27 14.77 -18.55
C ASN A 169 17.29 14.87 -20.09
N SER A 170 17.06 16.08 -20.62
CA SER A 170 16.98 16.37 -22.06
C SER A 170 15.85 15.63 -22.81
N ARG A 171 14.89 15.05 -22.09
CA ARG A 171 13.65 14.48 -22.65
C ARG A 171 12.47 15.36 -22.30
N THR A 172 11.53 15.45 -23.24
CA THR A 172 10.25 16.13 -23.05
C THR A 172 9.17 15.08 -22.82
N TYR A 173 8.32 15.34 -21.84
CA TYR A 173 7.16 14.53 -21.52
C TYR A 173 5.89 15.38 -21.62
N VAL A 174 4.80 14.77 -22.09
CA VAL A 174 3.48 15.37 -22.17
C VAL A 174 2.51 14.55 -21.34
N HIS A 175 1.79 15.19 -20.44
CA HIS A 175 0.78 14.56 -19.60
C HIS A 175 -0.59 15.20 -19.86
N PRO A 176 -1.50 14.50 -20.57
CA PRO A 176 -2.86 14.99 -20.75
C PRO A 176 -3.64 14.93 -19.43
N ILE A 177 -3.90 16.09 -18.82
CA ILE A 177 -4.64 16.20 -17.56
C ILE A 177 -6.15 16.16 -17.83
N LYS A 178 -6.60 16.93 -18.84
CA LYS A 178 -8.00 16.95 -19.29
C LYS A 178 -8.05 16.71 -20.79
N VAL A 179 -8.91 15.78 -21.20
CA VAL A 179 -9.32 15.60 -22.60
C VAL A 179 -10.83 15.41 -22.60
N GLN A 180 -11.57 16.41 -23.05
CA GLN A 180 -13.02 16.42 -22.96
C GLN A 180 -13.67 15.50 -24.00
N GLY A 181 -14.62 14.67 -23.55
CA GLY A 181 -15.45 13.84 -24.44
C GLY A 181 -14.74 12.66 -25.09
N ARG A 182 -13.47 12.38 -24.73
CA ARG A 182 -12.65 11.31 -25.32
C ARG A 182 -12.09 10.41 -24.21
N TYR A 183 -11.77 9.16 -24.56
CA TYR A 183 -11.16 8.20 -23.65
C TYR A 183 -10.29 7.19 -24.40
N SER A 184 -9.10 6.91 -23.86
CA SER A 184 -8.32 5.71 -24.17
C SER A 184 -7.63 5.20 -22.89
N PRO A 185 -7.21 3.92 -22.81
CA PRO A 185 -6.59 3.36 -21.61
C PRO A 185 -5.29 4.05 -21.17
N THR A 186 -4.59 4.72 -22.08
CA THR A 186 -3.31 5.39 -21.80
C THR A 186 -3.36 6.91 -21.91
N MET A 187 -4.51 7.49 -22.30
CA MET A 187 -4.65 8.92 -22.61
C MET A 187 -4.11 9.85 -21.51
N ASN A 188 -4.49 9.62 -20.25
CA ASN A 188 -4.07 10.44 -19.12
C ASN A 188 -2.79 9.91 -18.44
N MET A 189 -1.97 9.12 -19.14
CA MET A 189 -0.63 8.75 -18.69
C MET A 189 0.38 9.84 -19.07
N LEU A 190 1.56 9.76 -18.47
CA LEU A 190 2.72 10.54 -18.91
C LEU A 190 3.24 9.94 -20.23
N HIS A 191 3.49 10.75 -21.25
CA HIS A 191 4.00 10.30 -22.54
C HIS A 191 5.38 10.89 -22.80
N VAL A 192 6.38 10.07 -23.09
CA VAL A 192 7.71 10.55 -23.47
C VAL A 192 7.75 10.84 -24.97
N ARG A 193 8.32 11.99 -25.33
CA ARG A 193 8.57 12.38 -26.72
C ARG A 193 9.93 11.84 -27.16
N ASP A 194 9.93 11.01 -28.21
CA ASP A 194 11.15 10.51 -28.85
C ASP A 194 10.99 10.51 -30.37
N ASN A 195 11.86 11.23 -31.08
CA ASN A 195 11.86 11.35 -32.55
C ASN A 195 10.49 11.65 -33.19
N GLY A 196 9.63 12.42 -32.50
CA GLY A 196 8.28 12.77 -32.96
C GLY A 196 7.18 11.76 -32.57
N ASN A 197 7.53 10.62 -32.00
CA ASN A 197 6.59 9.70 -31.36
C ASN A 197 6.29 10.14 -29.92
N PHE A 198 5.09 9.77 -29.45
CA PHE A 198 4.65 9.94 -28.07
C PHE A 198 4.26 8.58 -27.52
N THR A 199 5.08 8.05 -26.60
CA THR A 199 4.86 6.71 -26.05
C THR A 199 4.50 6.79 -24.57
N PRO A 200 3.47 6.05 -24.11
CA PRO A 200 3.09 6.08 -22.71
C PRO A 200 4.21 5.51 -21.84
N VAL A 201 4.62 6.29 -20.84
CA VAL A 201 5.53 5.87 -19.79
C VAL A 201 4.73 5.01 -18.82
N ALA A 202 4.86 3.70 -18.93
CA ALA A 202 4.01 2.79 -18.19
C ALA A 202 4.67 2.18 -16.93
N GLN A 203 5.99 2.31 -16.79
CA GLN A 203 6.70 1.86 -15.60
C GLN A 203 6.51 2.87 -14.47
N SER A 204 6.03 2.40 -13.31
CA SER A 204 5.74 3.28 -12.16
C SER A 204 6.96 4.08 -11.72
N LEU A 205 8.15 3.48 -11.74
CA LEU A 205 9.40 4.13 -11.35
C LEU A 205 9.65 5.40 -12.16
N THR A 206 9.67 5.30 -13.49
CA THR A 206 9.99 6.44 -14.36
C THR A 206 8.97 7.56 -14.21
N ILE A 207 7.68 7.22 -14.07
CA ILE A 207 6.64 8.22 -13.80
C ILE A 207 6.96 8.95 -12.50
N THR A 208 7.27 8.22 -11.44
CA THR A 208 7.58 8.81 -10.13
C THR A 208 8.86 9.64 -10.16
N GLU A 209 9.91 9.23 -10.88
CA GLU A 209 11.14 10.03 -11.04
C GLU A 209 10.88 11.39 -11.70
N VAL A 210 9.97 11.42 -12.67
CA VAL A 210 9.56 12.64 -13.39
C VAL A 210 8.67 13.53 -12.52
N LEU A 211 7.68 12.94 -11.84
CA LEU A 211 6.64 13.68 -11.13
C LEU A 211 6.96 13.96 -9.65
N ALA A 212 7.81 13.18 -8.99
CA ALA A 212 8.01 13.27 -7.53
C ALA A 212 8.76 14.54 -7.10
N HIS A 213 9.59 15.11 -7.96
CA HIS A 213 10.37 16.32 -7.67
C HIS A 213 9.64 17.61 -8.07
N ARG A 214 8.45 17.50 -8.67
CA ARG A 214 7.70 18.64 -9.18
C ARG A 214 6.65 19.08 -8.14
N PRO A 215 6.46 20.40 -7.94
CA PRO A 215 5.45 20.88 -7.01
C PRO A 215 4.07 20.43 -7.50
N TRP A 216 3.34 19.69 -6.68
CA TRP A 216 1.93 19.41 -6.95
C TRP A 216 1.21 20.77 -6.98
N SER A 217 0.56 21.07 -8.11
CA SER A 217 -0.18 22.31 -8.27
C SER A 217 -1.44 22.22 -7.41
N ARG A 218 -1.32 22.66 -6.15
CA ARG A 218 -2.46 22.82 -5.27
C ARG A 218 -3.34 23.91 -5.85
N LEU A 219 -4.36 23.48 -6.57
CA LEU A 219 -5.42 24.36 -7.04
C LEU A 219 -6.06 25.14 -5.87
N ASP A 220 -5.92 24.73 -4.59
CA ASP A 220 -6.53 25.41 -3.43
C ASP A 220 -5.63 26.25 -2.50
N SER A 221 -4.34 26.50 -2.83
CA SER A 221 -3.43 27.15 -1.86
C SER A 221 -3.79 28.59 -1.48
N ALA A 222 -4.39 29.35 -2.40
CA ALA A 222 -4.54 30.79 -2.24
C ALA A 222 -5.74 31.18 -1.35
N SER A 223 -6.83 30.41 -1.36
CA SER A 223 -8.07 30.74 -0.64
C SER A 223 -8.08 30.31 0.83
N GLN A 224 -7.23 29.34 1.22
CA GLN A 224 -7.19 28.79 2.58
C GLN A 224 -6.09 29.39 3.50
N MET A 225 -5.36 30.42 3.05
CA MET A 225 -4.17 30.94 3.77
C MET A 225 -4.42 31.54 5.16
N LEU A 226 -5.67 31.77 5.57
CA LEU A 226 -5.99 32.43 6.85
C LEU A 226 -6.06 31.46 8.06
N GLY A 227 -6.03 30.14 7.83
CA GLY A 227 -6.06 29.13 8.88
C GLY A 227 -4.77 29.06 9.72
N TYR A 228 -4.88 28.65 10.99
CA TYR A 228 -3.70 28.41 11.86
C TYR A 228 -2.71 27.41 11.24
N TRP A 229 -3.25 26.35 10.63
CA TRP A 229 -2.49 25.31 9.93
C TRP A 229 -1.64 25.90 8.80
N ASN A 230 -2.29 26.54 7.81
CA ASN A 230 -1.62 27.09 6.65
C ASN A 230 -0.62 28.20 7.01
N ARG A 231 -0.96 29.09 7.96
CA ARG A 231 0.00 30.10 8.43
C ARG A 231 1.29 29.51 8.99
N THR A 232 1.19 28.42 9.75
CA THR A 232 2.39 27.77 10.33
C THR A 232 3.27 27.16 9.23
N PHE A 233 2.66 26.52 8.22
CA PHE A 233 3.41 25.95 7.09
C PHE A 233 3.98 27.00 6.14
N SER A 234 3.25 28.08 5.86
CA SER A 234 3.77 29.20 5.05
C SER A 234 4.96 29.89 5.74
N GLN A 235 4.93 30.03 7.06
CA GLN A 235 6.10 30.50 7.84
C GLN A 235 7.30 29.55 7.67
N ALA A 236 7.04 28.25 7.67
CA ALA A 236 8.08 27.25 7.48
C ALA A 236 8.69 27.26 6.07
N GLU A 237 7.91 27.51 5.03
CA GLU A 237 8.44 27.70 3.67
C GLU A 237 9.33 28.94 3.58
N GLN A 238 8.95 30.05 4.23
CA GLN A 238 9.79 31.25 4.29
C GLN A 238 11.11 31.00 5.02
N VAL A 239 11.09 30.21 6.09
CA VAL A 239 12.31 29.80 6.81
C VAL A 239 13.19 28.93 5.92
N LEU A 240 12.61 27.94 5.22
CA LEU A 240 13.37 27.10 4.28
C LEU A 240 14.08 27.95 3.21
N LEU A 241 13.38 28.92 2.61
CA LEU A 241 13.97 29.82 1.62
C LEU A 241 15.13 30.65 2.18
N ARG A 242 15.06 31.07 3.45
CA ARG A 242 16.17 31.80 4.10
C ARG A 242 17.37 30.90 4.37
N ILE A 243 17.15 29.63 4.73
CA ILE A 243 18.22 28.64 4.90
C ILE A 243 18.91 28.38 3.56
N GLU A 244 18.15 28.16 2.49
CA GLU A 244 18.69 27.95 1.14
C GLU A 244 19.49 29.16 0.61
N GLN A 245 19.15 30.37 1.09
CA GLN A 245 19.88 31.61 0.79
C GLN A 245 21.07 31.88 1.73
N GLY A 246 21.36 30.98 2.67
CA GLY A 246 22.44 31.16 3.66
C GLY A 246 22.19 32.28 4.68
N ARG A 247 20.94 32.72 4.84
CA ARG A 247 20.55 33.86 5.70
C ARG A 247 20.13 33.46 7.11
N GLN A 248 20.11 32.17 7.42
CA GLN A 248 19.67 31.64 8.72
C GLN A 248 20.43 30.36 9.05
N SER A 249 20.83 30.20 10.32
CA SER A 249 21.49 28.98 10.81
C SER A 249 20.49 27.83 10.96
N GLU A 250 20.90 26.60 10.64
CA GLU A 250 20.09 25.39 10.81
C GLU A 250 19.71 25.13 12.29
N THR A 251 20.52 25.64 13.24
CA THR A 251 20.30 25.46 14.69
C THR A 251 19.01 26.11 15.21
N ASP A 252 18.53 27.16 14.56
CA ASP A 252 17.38 27.96 15.03
C ASP A 252 16.01 27.39 14.59
N VAL A 253 16.02 26.28 13.82
CA VAL A 253 14.86 25.74 13.12
C VAL A 253 14.25 24.54 13.87
N HIS A 254 14.94 24.04 14.89
CA HIS A 254 14.55 22.82 15.62
C HIS A 254 13.15 22.93 16.26
N HIS A 255 12.82 24.06 16.89
CA HIS A 255 11.49 24.28 17.47
C HIS A 255 10.38 24.27 16.43
N LEU A 256 10.65 24.81 15.24
CA LEU A 256 9.69 24.81 14.14
C LEU A 256 9.49 23.40 13.60
N VAL A 257 10.57 22.67 13.30
CA VAL A 257 10.48 21.26 12.85
C VAL A 257 9.72 20.43 13.86
N HIS A 258 10.06 20.51 15.15
CA HIS A 258 9.38 19.78 16.20
C HIS A 258 7.88 20.12 16.29
N LYS A 259 7.52 21.40 16.16
CA LYS A 259 6.12 21.84 16.10
C LYS A 259 5.40 21.22 14.88
N LEU A 260 6.01 21.25 13.70
CA LEU A 260 5.43 20.70 12.47
C LEU A 260 5.29 19.18 12.53
N LEU A 261 6.28 18.47 13.09
CA LEU A 261 6.22 17.03 13.30
C LEU A 261 5.04 16.64 14.20
N ARG A 262 4.77 17.42 15.27
CA ARG A 262 3.57 17.22 16.11
C ARG A 262 2.24 17.50 15.40
N MET A 263 2.28 18.31 14.35
CA MET A 263 1.11 18.63 13.53
C MET A 263 0.79 17.52 12.52
N ILE A 264 1.79 16.93 11.87
CA ILE A 264 1.56 15.97 10.76
C ILE A 264 2.06 14.54 11.00
N ILE A 265 3.14 14.32 11.75
CA ILE A 265 3.78 13.00 11.90
C ILE A 265 3.18 12.26 13.09
N SER A 266 3.51 12.66 14.31
CA SER A 266 3.09 11.96 15.52
C SER A 266 3.12 12.88 16.72
N ARG A 267 2.31 12.54 17.73
CA ARG A 267 2.34 13.16 19.07
C ARG A 267 2.96 12.26 20.11
N ASP A 268 3.36 11.04 19.73
CA ASP A 268 4.04 10.08 20.59
C ASP A 268 5.55 10.35 20.61
N GLU A 269 6.11 10.48 21.81
CA GLU A 269 7.50 10.97 22.00
C GLU A 269 8.59 10.05 21.43
N PRO A 270 8.50 8.70 21.49
CA PRO A 270 9.49 7.82 20.88
C PRO A 270 9.56 8.01 19.35
N ILE A 271 8.41 8.07 18.68
CA ILE A 271 8.33 8.27 17.23
C ILE A 271 8.70 9.71 16.87
N LEU A 272 8.27 10.70 17.65
CA LEU A 272 8.60 12.10 17.43
C LEU A 272 10.11 12.36 17.54
N SER A 273 10.77 11.74 18.52
CA SER A 273 12.22 11.80 18.69
C SER A 273 12.96 11.15 17.53
N LEU A 274 12.47 10.00 17.05
CA LEU A 274 13.02 9.35 15.87
C LEU A 274 12.84 10.21 14.62
N ALA A 275 11.65 10.78 14.42
CA ALA A 275 11.34 11.66 13.31
C ALA A 275 12.19 12.94 13.31
N ALA A 276 12.36 13.59 14.45
CA ALA A 276 13.21 14.78 14.57
C ALA A 276 14.69 14.49 14.25
N LYS A 277 15.15 13.26 14.46
CA LYS A 277 16.52 12.85 14.14
C LYS A 277 16.76 12.61 12.65
N TYR A 278 15.75 12.12 11.92
CA TYR A 278 15.91 11.66 10.54
C TYR A 278 15.21 12.52 9.48
N LEU A 279 14.13 13.22 9.82
CA LEU A 279 13.39 14.08 8.88
C LEU A 279 13.88 15.53 8.95
N SER A 280 14.14 16.11 7.79
CA SER A 280 14.47 17.53 7.63
C SER A 280 13.21 18.41 7.50
N LEU A 281 13.37 19.72 7.61
CA LEU A 281 12.29 20.67 7.32
C LEU A 281 11.72 20.50 5.91
N LYS A 282 12.58 20.22 4.93
CA LYS A 282 12.19 19.99 3.54
C LYS A 282 11.32 18.75 3.40
N ASP A 283 11.62 17.68 4.13
CA ASP A 283 10.83 16.44 4.11
C ASP A 283 9.42 16.68 4.67
N VAL A 284 9.34 17.36 5.82
CA VAL A 284 8.07 17.73 6.47
C VAL A 284 7.21 18.62 5.56
N LEU A 285 7.81 19.60 4.89
CA LEU A 285 7.11 20.44 3.91
C LEU A 285 6.66 19.65 2.68
N THR A 286 7.47 18.68 2.23
CA THR A 286 7.11 17.80 1.10
C THR A 286 5.92 16.92 1.45
N VAL A 287 5.88 16.36 2.67
CA VAL A 287 4.72 15.64 3.19
C VAL A 287 3.49 16.54 3.18
N TRP A 288 3.59 17.73 3.81
CA TRP A 288 2.49 18.69 3.86
C TRP A 288 1.96 19.03 2.48
N ARG A 289 2.82 19.27 1.48
CA ARG A 289 2.39 19.60 0.11
C ARG A 289 1.46 18.54 -0.47
N ARG A 290 1.68 17.25 -0.20
CA ARG A 290 0.85 16.12 -0.66
C ARG A 290 -0.25 15.70 0.31
N MET A 291 -0.53 16.51 1.34
CA MET A 291 -1.65 16.25 2.24
C MET A 291 -2.98 16.76 1.68
N ILE A 292 -4.02 15.95 1.85
CA ILE A 292 -5.44 16.27 1.65
C ILE A 292 -6.06 16.48 3.04
N GLY A 293 -6.71 17.62 3.23
CA GLY A 293 -7.18 18.05 4.55
C GLY A 293 -6.05 18.31 5.56
N THR A 294 -6.35 18.12 6.84
CA THR A 294 -5.44 18.37 7.98
C THR A 294 -5.39 17.16 8.93
N GLY A 295 -4.47 17.21 9.90
CA GLY A 295 -4.34 16.18 10.94
C GLY A 295 -3.04 15.38 10.79
N LEU A 296 -2.98 14.24 11.46
CA LEU A 296 -1.82 13.35 11.41
C LEU A 296 -1.91 12.40 10.21
N VAL A 297 -0.77 11.94 9.68
CA VAL A 297 -0.69 11.03 8.53
C VAL A 297 -0.78 9.54 8.90
N GLY A 298 -0.70 9.22 10.20
CA GLY A 298 -0.85 7.86 10.73
C GLY A 298 0.37 6.96 10.62
N GLY A 299 0.31 5.81 11.30
CA GLY A 299 1.43 4.92 11.56
C GLY A 299 2.14 4.40 10.31
N LYS A 300 1.40 3.83 9.35
CA LYS A 300 2.00 3.27 8.13
C LYS A 300 2.79 4.29 7.35
N THR A 301 2.21 5.48 7.19
CA THR A 301 2.89 6.59 6.52
C THR A 301 4.15 6.99 7.26
N VAL A 302 4.08 7.17 8.58
CA VAL A 302 5.24 7.54 9.39
C VAL A 302 6.33 6.48 9.29
N GLY A 303 5.99 5.20 9.45
CA GLY A 303 6.93 4.08 9.33
C GLY A 303 7.62 4.04 7.97
N MET A 304 6.86 4.17 6.88
CA MET A 304 7.40 4.25 5.52
C MET A 304 8.37 5.44 5.33
N LEU A 305 7.95 6.65 5.72
CA LEU A 305 8.77 7.86 5.56
C LEU A 305 10.05 7.81 6.39
N LEU A 306 9.95 7.38 7.65
CA LEU A 306 11.10 7.24 8.53
C LEU A 306 12.09 6.21 8.03
N ALA A 307 11.61 5.04 7.61
CA ALA A 307 12.49 3.98 7.15
C ALA A 307 13.31 4.42 5.93
N ARG A 308 12.68 5.09 4.96
CA ARG A 308 13.38 5.67 3.81
C ARG A 308 14.40 6.73 4.23
N ALA A 309 14.02 7.67 5.10
CA ALA A 309 14.92 8.71 5.59
C ALA A 309 16.11 8.15 6.41
N ILE A 310 15.89 7.09 7.19
CA ILE A 310 16.93 6.37 7.94
C ILE A 310 17.96 5.78 6.98
N LEU A 311 17.50 5.08 5.94
CA LEU A 311 18.37 4.45 4.95
C LEU A 311 19.18 5.50 4.17
N GLU A 312 18.50 6.52 3.61
CA GLU A 312 19.17 7.57 2.83
C GLU A 312 20.18 8.38 3.65
N LYS A 313 19.97 8.52 4.98
CA LYS A 313 20.93 9.17 5.89
C LYS A 313 22.08 8.26 6.31
N TYR A 314 21.85 6.94 6.35
CA TYR A 314 22.88 5.97 6.66
C TYR A 314 23.89 5.86 5.51
N ASP A 315 23.39 5.75 4.26
CA ASP A 315 24.23 5.70 3.06
C ASP A 315 23.49 6.33 1.86
N ALA A 316 24.16 7.23 1.15
CA ALA A 316 23.60 7.89 -0.02
C ALA A 316 23.26 6.92 -1.16
N ARG A 317 23.89 5.73 -1.23
CA ARG A 317 23.59 4.69 -2.22
C ARG A 317 22.13 4.24 -2.19
N TRP A 318 21.45 4.39 -1.06
CA TRP A 318 20.04 4.03 -0.93
C TRP A 318 19.14 4.87 -1.84
N LYS A 319 19.57 6.05 -2.29
CA LYS A 319 18.86 6.82 -3.34
C LYS A 319 18.83 6.11 -4.68
N ASP A 320 19.87 5.30 -4.96
CA ASP A 320 19.97 4.49 -6.16
C ASP A 320 19.39 3.08 -5.96
N VAL A 321 19.20 2.60 -4.73
CA VAL A 321 18.57 1.28 -4.50
C VAL A 321 17.06 1.43 -4.35
N LEU A 322 16.59 2.47 -3.68
CA LEU A 322 15.18 2.68 -3.40
C LEU A 322 14.45 3.32 -4.60
N GLU A 323 13.26 2.83 -4.91
CA GLU A 323 12.34 3.55 -5.81
C GLU A 323 11.84 4.82 -5.11
N PRO A 324 11.92 6.02 -5.71
CA PRO A 324 11.27 7.21 -5.18
C PRO A 324 9.77 7.00 -5.01
N HIS A 325 9.14 7.84 -4.19
CA HIS A 325 7.70 7.78 -3.95
C HIS A 325 7.04 9.15 -4.17
N ASP A 326 5.81 9.12 -4.65
CA ASP A 326 4.94 10.27 -4.91
C ASP A 326 3.64 10.21 -4.09
N SER A 327 3.69 9.56 -2.91
CA SER A 327 2.53 9.26 -2.09
C SER A 327 1.77 10.50 -1.59
N PHE A 328 0.45 10.37 -1.52
CA PHE A 328 -0.48 11.34 -0.95
C PHE A 328 -1.02 10.87 0.40
N TYR A 329 -1.39 11.83 1.25
CA TYR A 329 -1.80 11.55 2.62
C TYR A 329 -3.14 12.23 2.92
N ILE A 330 -4.17 11.46 3.21
CA ILE A 330 -5.45 12.00 3.68
C ILE A 330 -5.34 12.11 5.19
N GLY A 331 -5.30 13.36 5.69
CA GLY A 331 -5.08 13.65 7.09
C GLY A 331 -6.21 13.14 8.00
N SER A 332 -5.85 12.80 9.24
CA SER A 332 -6.77 12.18 10.19
C SER A 332 -8.01 13.03 10.56
N ASP A 333 -7.97 14.37 10.38
CA ASP A 333 -9.12 15.24 10.64
C ASP A 333 -10.22 15.08 9.57
N VAL A 334 -9.87 14.60 8.37
CA VAL A 334 -10.85 14.31 7.30
C VAL A 334 -11.78 13.18 7.75
N PHE A 335 -11.23 12.17 8.43
CA PHE A 335 -12.03 11.09 9.02
C PHE A 335 -13.02 11.62 10.06
N TYR A 336 -12.58 12.49 10.97
CA TYR A 336 -13.49 13.06 11.96
C TYR A 336 -14.57 13.95 11.35
N THR A 337 -14.18 14.81 10.41
CA THR A 337 -15.11 15.65 9.66
C THR A 337 -16.17 14.78 8.99
N PHE A 338 -15.76 13.68 8.36
CA PHE A 338 -16.65 12.70 7.74
C PHE A 338 -17.61 12.08 8.75
N LEU A 339 -17.14 11.64 9.93
CA LEU A 339 -18.01 11.07 10.97
C LEU A 339 -19.05 12.06 11.48
N VAL A 340 -18.66 13.31 11.69
CA VAL A 340 -19.53 14.36 12.24
C VAL A 340 -20.59 14.76 11.22
N GLN A 341 -20.20 15.06 9.98
CA GLN A 341 -21.14 15.48 8.93
C GLN A 341 -22.16 14.40 8.58
N ASN A 342 -21.76 13.13 8.67
CA ASN A 342 -22.62 11.98 8.38
C ASN A 342 -23.34 11.43 9.63
N LYS A 343 -23.33 12.16 10.77
CA LYS A 343 -24.05 11.82 12.01
C LYS A 343 -23.64 10.49 12.68
N ILE A 344 -22.43 10.00 12.41
CA ILE A 344 -21.91 8.72 12.95
C ILE A 344 -21.21 8.92 14.30
N TRP A 345 -20.82 10.16 14.64
CA TRP A 345 -20.02 10.47 15.84
C TRP A 345 -20.57 9.83 17.13
N TRP A 346 -21.87 9.95 17.37
CA TRP A 346 -22.50 9.44 18.58
C TRP A 346 -22.52 7.90 18.65
N MET A 347 -22.68 7.23 17.51
CA MET A 347 -22.56 5.76 17.43
C MET A 347 -21.14 5.33 17.75
N ARG A 348 -20.13 6.02 17.20
CA ARG A 348 -18.71 5.76 17.52
C ARG A 348 -18.41 5.97 19.00
N GLN A 349 -19.02 6.97 19.65
CA GLN A 349 -18.79 7.23 21.08
C GLN A 349 -19.27 6.07 21.96
N LYS A 350 -20.41 5.45 21.62
CA LYS A 350 -20.90 4.25 22.32
C LYS A 350 -19.89 3.10 22.28
N GLN A 351 -19.09 3.00 21.21
CA GLN A 351 -18.05 1.97 21.09
C GLN A 351 -16.88 2.10 22.08
N ARG A 352 -16.85 3.16 22.89
CA ARG A 352 -15.87 3.29 23.98
C ARG A 352 -16.30 2.51 25.23
N ASP A 353 -17.57 2.16 25.34
CA ASP A 353 -18.11 1.38 26.44
C ASP A 353 -17.93 -0.12 26.17
N PRO A 354 -17.11 -0.84 26.96
CA PRO A 354 -16.88 -2.26 26.73
C PRO A 354 -18.10 -3.17 26.88
N ALA A 355 -19.16 -2.73 27.54
CA ALA A 355 -20.39 -3.53 27.63
C ALA A 355 -21.21 -3.48 26.32
N HIS A 356 -21.07 -2.40 25.54
CA HIS A 356 -21.94 -2.09 24.40
C HIS A 356 -21.15 -1.84 23.11
N PHE A 357 -19.87 -2.20 23.05
CA PHE A 357 -18.94 -1.78 21.98
C PHE A 357 -19.20 -2.36 20.58
N LEU A 358 -20.18 -3.26 20.46
CA LEU A 358 -20.65 -3.80 19.17
C LEU A 358 -22.04 -3.26 18.79
N GLU A 359 -22.73 -2.59 19.70
CA GLU A 359 -24.07 -2.06 19.44
C GLU A 359 -24.00 -0.96 18.37
N GLN A 360 -24.93 -0.98 17.41
CA GLN A 360 -24.99 0.00 16.31
C GLN A 360 -23.74 0.02 15.38
N ALA A 361 -22.79 -0.91 15.53
CA ALA A 361 -21.60 -0.97 14.67
C ALA A 361 -21.97 -1.18 13.20
N ASN A 362 -22.93 -2.07 12.93
CA ASN A 362 -23.44 -2.32 11.57
C ASN A 362 -24.17 -1.12 10.97
N GLU A 363 -24.94 -0.40 11.77
CA GLU A 363 -25.63 0.83 11.35
C GLU A 363 -24.61 1.93 11.01
N ALA A 364 -23.61 2.14 11.87
CA ALA A 364 -22.51 3.06 11.62
C ALA A 364 -21.75 2.71 10.33
N ARG A 365 -21.46 1.42 10.11
CA ARG A 365 -20.81 0.92 8.89
C ARG A 365 -21.64 1.23 7.64
N GLN A 366 -22.97 1.04 7.67
CA GLN A 366 -23.85 1.38 6.56
C GLN A 366 -23.85 2.88 6.26
N LEU A 367 -23.96 3.73 7.30
CA LEU A 367 -23.89 5.18 7.13
C LEU A 367 -22.55 5.63 6.53
N MET A 368 -21.44 5.02 6.95
CA MET A 368 -20.12 5.29 6.37
C MET A 368 -20.04 4.92 4.88
N MET A 369 -20.70 3.85 4.46
CA MET A 369 -20.70 3.41 3.06
C MET A 369 -21.43 4.37 2.11
N TYR A 370 -22.37 5.18 2.63
CA TYR A 370 -23.14 6.15 1.83
C TYR A 370 -22.84 7.62 2.18
N GLY A 371 -21.94 7.87 3.13
CA GLY A 371 -21.64 9.22 3.62
C GLY A 371 -20.97 10.13 2.59
N SER A 372 -21.25 11.44 2.63
CA SER A 372 -20.64 12.43 1.73
C SER A 372 -19.39 13.08 2.33
N PHE A 373 -18.49 13.54 1.46
CA PHE A 373 -17.35 14.39 1.83
C PHE A 373 -17.65 15.86 1.52
N PRO A 374 -17.01 16.81 2.23
CA PRO A 374 -17.05 18.22 1.85
C PRO A 374 -16.57 18.46 0.42
N GLU A 375 -17.14 19.47 -0.26
CA GLU A 375 -16.80 19.82 -1.65
C GLU A 375 -15.31 20.08 -1.86
N TYR A 376 -14.66 20.78 -0.92
CA TYR A 376 -13.21 21.05 -0.99
C TYR A 376 -12.36 19.77 -0.91
N ILE A 377 -12.81 18.75 -0.17
CA ILE A 377 -12.13 17.44 -0.12
C ILE A 377 -12.36 16.67 -1.42
N MET A 378 -13.59 16.69 -1.94
CA MET A 378 -13.91 16.05 -3.23
C MET A 378 -13.07 16.61 -4.38
N LYS A 379 -12.85 17.93 -4.38
CA LYS A 379 -11.97 18.57 -5.34
C LYS A 379 -10.51 18.13 -5.17
N GLN A 380 -9.98 18.11 -3.94
CA GLN A 380 -8.63 17.59 -3.66
C GLN A 380 -8.45 16.12 -4.09
N PHE A 381 -9.50 15.29 -4.00
CA PHE A 381 -9.49 13.94 -4.56
C PHE A 381 -9.39 13.93 -6.09
N GLY A 382 -10.11 14.83 -6.77
CA GLY A 382 -9.98 15.04 -8.21
C GLY A 382 -8.55 15.42 -8.61
N ASP A 383 -7.96 16.41 -7.92
CA ASP A 383 -6.60 16.88 -8.18
C ASP A 383 -5.53 15.78 -7.97
N LEU A 384 -5.76 14.91 -6.98
CA LEU A 384 -4.94 13.71 -6.73
C LEU A 384 -5.04 12.72 -7.89
N LEU A 385 -6.25 12.46 -8.40
CA LEU A 385 -6.46 11.51 -9.50
C LEU A 385 -5.97 12.04 -10.85
N ASP A 386 -5.96 13.35 -11.01
CA ASP A 386 -5.36 14.02 -12.17
C ASP A 386 -3.83 13.90 -12.13
N TYR A 387 -3.22 14.03 -10.94
CA TYR A 387 -1.79 13.75 -10.73
C TYR A 387 -1.40 12.30 -11.05
N PHE A 388 -2.18 11.32 -10.56
CA PHE A 388 -1.89 9.91 -10.83
C PHE A 388 -2.24 9.50 -12.27
N GLY A 389 -3.10 10.26 -12.95
CA GLY A 389 -3.58 9.92 -14.29
C GLY A 389 -4.32 8.58 -14.28
N GLN A 390 -4.05 7.74 -15.27
CA GLN A 390 -4.58 6.36 -15.35
C GLN A 390 -3.64 5.30 -14.75
N SER A 391 -2.65 5.71 -13.95
CA SER A 391 -1.81 4.71 -13.26
C SER A 391 -2.58 4.04 -12.12
N PRO A 392 -2.39 2.74 -11.88
CA PRO A 392 -2.98 2.08 -10.73
C PRO A 392 -2.53 2.69 -9.40
N ILE A 393 -3.46 2.76 -8.46
CA ILE A 393 -3.23 3.31 -7.11
C ILE A 393 -3.72 2.32 -6.04
N ILE A 394 -3.14 2.43 -4.84
CA ILE A 394 -3.60 1.72 -3.64
C ILE A 394 -3.92 2.75 -2.56
N ILE A 395 -5.07 2.58 -1.91
CA ILE A 395 -5.43 3.34 -0.71
C ILE A 395 -5.28 2.41 0.49
N ARG A 396 -4.39 2.76 1.41
CA ARG A 396 -4.07 1.99 2.62
C ARG A 396 -4.58 2.73 3.85
N SER A 397 -5.20 1.99 4.77
CA SER A 397 -5.47 2.50 6.12
C SER A 397 -4.16 2.85 6.82
N SER A 398 -4.09 4.01 7.47
CA SER A 398 -2.93 4.44 8.26
C SER A 398 -3.45 4.95 9.60
N SER A 399 -3.80 4.03 10.51
CA SER A 399 -4.34 4.43 11.82
C SER A 399 -3.24 5.09 12.66
N LEU A 400 -3.63 6.02 13.54
CA LEU A 400 -2.72 6.58 14.55
C LEU A 400 -2.32 5.57 15.62
N LEU A 401 -3.10 4.51 15.83
CA LEU A 401 -2.74 3.44 16.77
C LEU A 401 -1.87 2.36 16.13
N GLU A 402 -1.80 2.35 14.80
CA GLU A 402 -1.02 1.40 14.01
C GLU A 402 0.46 1.80 13.95
N ASP A 403 1.35 0.81 13.80
CA ASP A 403 2.80 0.94 13.66
C ASP A 403 3.51 1.82 14.73
N ASN A 404 2.85 2.02 15.88
CA ASN A 404 3.45 2.67 17.05
C ASN A 404 4.11 1.61 17.94
N TYR A 405 5.10 2.05 18.71
CA TYR A 405 5.66 1.23 19.80
C TYR A 405 4.52 0.81 20.75
N GLY A 406 4.19 -0.46 20.81
CA GLY A 406 3.25 -1.03 21.77
C GLY A 406 2.04 -1.68 21.14
N ASN A 407 1.72 -1.32 19.88
CA ASN A 407 0.55 -1.81 19.18
C ASN A 407 0.93 -2.04 17.70
N ALA A 408 1.00 -3.29 17.26
CA ALA A 408 0.95 -3.59 15.84
C ALA A 408 -0.53 -3.82 15.50
N PHE A 409 -1.09 -3.04 14.57
CA PHE A 409 -2.49 -3.19 14.11
C PHE A 409 -2.52 -3.92 12.77
N ALA A 410 -1.78 -5.02 12.64
CA ALA A 410 -1.56 -5.67 11.35
C ALA A 410 -2.87 -6.26 10.77
N GLY A 411 -3.28 -5.80 9.58
CA GLY A 411 -4.33 -6.48 8.78
C GLY A 411 -5.73 -6.45 9.37
N LYS A 412 -6.01 -5.49 10.25
CA LYS A 412 -7.36 -5.28 10.81
C LYS A 412 -8.21 -4.33 9.95
N TYR A 413 -7.56 -3.47 9.18
CA TYR A 413 -8.20 -2.50 8.31
C TYR A 413 -7.91 -2.78 6.83
N GLU A 414 -8.86 -2.42 5.96
CA GLU A 414 -8.77 -2.70 4.53
C GLU A 414 -7.72 -1.82 3.84
N SER A 415 -6.99 -2.40 2.88
CA SER A 415 -6.26 -1.66 1.84
C SER A 415 -6.87 -2.05 0.49
N ILE A 416 -7.15 -1.06 -0.36
CA ILE A 416 -7.91 -1.27 -1.59
C ILE A 416 -7.08 -0.82 -2.78
N PHE A 417 -6.88 -1.75 -3.72
CA PHE A 417 -6.29 -1.46 -5.03
C PHE A 417 -7.38 -0.92 -5.98
N CYS A 418 -7.05 0.17 -6.66
CA CYS A 418 -7.80 0.69 -7.79
C CYS A 418 -6.90 0.62 -9.02
N ALA A 419 -7.27 -0.19 -10.02
CA ALA A 419 -6.57 -0.20 -11.31
C ALA A 419 -6.71 1.14 -12.05
N ASN A 420 -7.65 2.00 -11.62
CA ASN A 420 -7.77 3.41 -11.98
C ASN A 420 -7.99 3.62 -13.50
N GLN A 421 -8.77 2.72 -14.11
CA GLN A 421 -9.17 2.79 -15.51
C GLN A 421 -10.57 3.36 -15.70
N GLY A 422 -10.84 3.89 -16.88
CA GLY A 422 -12.11 4.49 -17.28
C GLY A 422 -12.13 6.02 -17.23
N PRO A 423 -13.30 6.63 -17.57
CA PRO A 423 -13.47 8.07 -17.55
C PRO A 423 -13.21 8.68 -16.17
N ARG A 424 -12.74 9.93 -16.14
CA ARG A 424 -12.38 10.65 -14.89
C ARG A 424 -13.46 10.59 -13.81
N ALA A 425 -14.74 10.79 -14.17
CA ALA A 425 -15.85 10.74 -13.22
C ALA A 425 -15.96 9.37 -12.53
N LYS A 426 -15.86 8.27 -13.30
CA LYS A 426 -15.87 6.91 -12.76
C LYS A 426 -14.67 6.66 -11.83
N ARG A 427 -13.48 7.14 -12.22
CA ARG A 427 -12.27 7.03 -11.38
C ARG A 427 -12.44 7.73 -10.03
N ILE A 428 -13.09 8.90 -10.01
CA ILE A 428 -13.44 9.63 -8.77
C ILE A 428 -14.41 8.81 -7.92
N ASP A 429 -15.48 8.27 -8.52
CA ASP A 429 -16.49 7.48 -7.80
C ASP A 429 -15.90 6.20 -7.20
N ASP A 430 -15.06 5.49 -7.96
CA ASP A 430 -14.35 4.28 -7.52
C ASP A 430 -13.40 4.61 -6.35
N PHE A 431 -12.66 5.73 -6.44
CA PHE A 431 -11.77 6.20 -5.39
C PHE A 431 -12.51 6.56 -4.10
N VAL A 432 -13.60 7.35 -4.20
CA VAL A 432 -14.41 7.73 -3.04
C VAL A 432 -15.05 6.51 -2.39
N THR A 433 -15.50 5.54 -3.20
CA THR A 433 -16.04 4.27 -2.71
C THR A 433 -14.99 3.49 -1.94
N ALA A 434 -13.75 3.42 -2.43
CA ALA A 434 -12.64 2.79 -1.73
C ALA A 434 -12.33 3.49 -0.39
N VAL A 435 -12.27 4.83 -0.36
CA VAL A 435 -12.08 5.61 0.88
C VAL A 435 -13.19 5.30 1.91
N ARG A 436 -14.46 5.30 1.48
CA ARG A 436 -15.61 4.96 2.35
C ARG A 436 -15.51 3.56 2.92
N ARG A 437 -15.13 2.57 2.10
CA ARG A 437 -14.95 1.18 2.53
C ARG A 437 -13.87 1.06 3.61
N ILE A 438 -12.74 1.75 3.44
CA ILE A 438 -11.67 1.73 4.43
C ILE A 438 -12.14 2.37 5.74
N TYR A 439 -12.82 3.52 5.69
CA TYR A 439 -13.42 4.13 6.88
C TYR A 439 -14.47 3.22 7.55
N ALA A 440 -15.31 2.56 6.76
CA ALA A 440 -16.30 1.59 7.22
C ALA A 440 -15.67 0.34 7.89
N SER A 441 -14.44 -0.03 7.50
CA SER A 441 -13.72 -1.14 8.13
C SER A 441 -13.39 -0.88 9.61
N SER A 442 -13.34 0.39 10.04
CA SER A 442 -13.11 0.78 11.44
C SER A 442 -14.25 0.41 12.39
N MET A 443 -15.45 0.17 11.85
CA MET A 443 -16.64 -0.27 12.59
C MET A 443 -16.92 -1.76 12.38
N SER A 444 -15.97 -2.52 11.80
CA SER A 444 -16.11 -3.97 11.69
C SER A 444 -15.99 -4.64 13.06
N GLU A 445 -16.72 -5.73 13.26
CA GLU A 445 -16.62 -6.55 14.47
C GLU A 445 -15.17 -6.98 14.75
N LYS A 446 -14.44 -7.42 13.71
CA LYS A 446 -13.01 -7.78 13.81
C LYS A 446 -12.17 -6.63 14.40
N ALA A 447 -12.35 -5.40 13.91
CA ALA A 447 -11.57 -4.25 14.39
C ALA A 447 -11.97 -3.83 15.80
N LEU A 448 -13.27 -3.79 16.10
CA LEU A 448 -13.79 -3.39 17.41
C LEU A 448 -13.41 -4.39 18.51
N THR A 449 -13.53 -5.69 18.23
CA THR A 449 -13.14 -6.77 19.16
C THR A 449 -11.64 -6.77 19.42
N TYR A 450 -10.82 -6.51 18.40
CA TYR A 450 -9.38 -6.33 18.60
C TYR A 450 -9.06 -5.17 19.54
N ARG A 451 -9.73 -4.01 19.34
CA ARG A 451 -9.57 -2.84 20.20
C ARG A 451 -10.03 -3.12 21.64
N ALA A 452 -11.09 -3.90 21.83
CA ALA A 452 -11.54 -4.36 23.14
C ALA A 452 -10.44 -5.16 23.83
N HIS A 453 -9.92 -6.18 23.16
CA HIS A 453 -8.90 -7.07 23.70
C HIS A 453 -7.59 -6.35 24.08
N LYS A 454 -7.17 -5.35 23.28
CA LYS A 454 -5.97 -4.55 23.57
C LYS A 454 -6.19 -3.40 24.56
N GLY A 455 -7.40 -3.24 25.10
CA GLY A 455 -7.74 -2.12 25.99
C GLY A 455 -7.69 -0.75 25.29
N LEU A 456 -7.98 -0.72 23.98
CA LEU A 456 -7.86 0.46 23.11
C LEU A 456 -9.22 1.10 22.77
N LEU A 457 -10.33 0.59 23.29
CA LEU A 457 -11.67 1.15 23.04
C LEU A 457 -11.75 2.63 23.46
N GLN A 458 -11.12 2.97 24.59
CA GLN A 458 -11.10 4.35 25.11
C GLN A 458 -10.03 5.22 24.45
N LYS A 459 -9.13 4.67 23.63
CA LYS A 459 -8.18 5.48 22.86
C LYS A 459 -8.84 6.03 21.60
N ASP A 460 -8.40 7.22 21.21
CA ASP A 460 -8.90 7.88 20.01
C ASP A 460 -8.36 7.22 18.75
N GLU A 461 -9.17 6.37 18.12
CA GLU A 461 -8.88 5.76 16.82
C GLU A 461 -9.13 6.77 15.70
N GLN A 462 -8.08 7.46 15.24
CA GLN A 462 -8.17 8.31 14.05
C GLN A 462 -7.60 7.57 12.84
N MET A 463 -8.34 7.58 11.73
CA MET A 463 -7.95 6.89 10.51
C MET A 463 -7.44 7.89 9.48
N ALA A 464 -6.12 8.02 9.35
CA ALA A 464 -5.53 8.63 8.17
C ALA A 464 -5.46 7.61 7.03
N LEU A 465 -5.26 8.08 5.79
CA LEU A 465 -5.09 7.18 4.64
C LEU A 465 -3.82 7.52 3.88
N LEU A 466 -3.10 6.48 3.49
CA LEU A 466 -1.93 6.55 2.62
C LEU A 466 -2.35 6.15 1.21
N VAL A 467 -2.22 7.06 0.25
CA VAL A 467 -2.52 6.81 -1.17
C VAL A 467 -1.20 6.74 -1.94
N GLN A 468 -0.95 5.61 -2.61
CA GLN A 468 0.30 5.37 -3.34
C GLN A 468 0.01 4.94 -4.76
N ARG A 469 0.90 5.32 -5.69
CA ARG A 469 1.00 4.64 -6.98
C ARG A 469 1.42 3.19 -6.73
N VAL A 470 0.78 2.24 -7.38
CA VAL A 470 1.17 0.83 -7.27
C VAL A 470 2.52 0.68 -7.98
N SER A 471 3.51 0.12 -7.27
CA SER A 471 4.82 -0.18 -7.85
C SER A 471 4.70 -1.36 -8.83
N GLY A 472 5.20 -1.19 -10.05
CA GLY A 472 5.16 -2.21 -11.09
C GLY A 472 5.22 -1.66 -12.51
N ALA A 473 4.98 -2.55 -13.47
CA ALA A 473 4.88 -2.23 -14.89
C ALA A 473 3.73 -3.03 -15.54
N PRO A 474 3.20 -2.59 -16.69
CA PRO A 474 2.28 -3.41 -17.45
C PRO A 474 3.01 -4.53 -18.20
N TYR A 475 2.41 -5.70 -18.19
CA TYR A 475 2.78 -6.87 -18.95
C TYR A 475 1.53 -7.40 -19.65
N GLY A 476 1.34 -6.99 -20.90
CA GLY A 476 0.06 -7.17 -21.60
C GLY A 476 -1.04 -6.39 -20.86
N ASN A 477 -2.12 -7.08 -20.49
CA ASN A 477 -3.28 -6.49 -19.79
C ASN A 477 -3.11 -6.44 -18.26
N PHE A 478 -2.02 -7.01 -17.73
CA PHE A 478 -1.78 -7.11 -16.30
C PHE A 478 -0.77 -6.08 -15.84
N PHE A 479 -0.97 -5.50 -14.65
CA PHE A 479 -0.02 -4.59 -14.00
C PHE A 479 0.39 -5.16 -12.63
N PHE A 480 1.69 -5.34 -12.44
CA PHE A 480 2.27 -5.88 -11.20
C PHE A 480 3.79 -5.63 -11.12
N PRO A 481 4.38 -5.65 -9.92
CA PRO A 481 5.83 -5.71 -9.76
C PRO A 481 6.33 -7.14 -9.97
N GLN A 482 7.56 -7.29 -10.45
CA GLN A 482 8.09 -8.63 -10.74
C GLN A 482 8.38 -9.45 -9.47
N ALA A 483 8.75 -8.79 -8.37
CA ALA A 483 8.84 -9.41 -7.07
C ALA A 483 8.24 -8.50 -5.98
N ALA A 484 7.68 -9.11 -4.95
CA ALA A 484 7.19 -8.42 -3.76
C ALA A 484 7.40 -9.31 -2.53
N GLY A 485 7.38 -8.71 -1.35
CA GLY A 485 7.62 -9.48 -0.15
C GLY A 485 7.45 -8.73 1.16
N VAL A 486 7.60 -9.52 2.22
CA VAL A 486 7.72 -9.05 3.60
C VAL A 486 9.10 -9.44 4.10
N GLY A 487 9.81 -8.52 4.74
CA GLY A 487 11.09 -8.75 5.39
C GLY A 487 10.97 -8.61 6.90
N PHE A 488 11.68 -9.46 7.64
CA PHE A 488 11.77 -9.41 9.10
C PHE A 488 13.24 -9.34 9.47
N SER A 489 13.63 -8.34 10.28
CA SER A 489 15.03 -8.20 10.71
C SER A 489 15.47 -9.30 11.68
N PHE A 490 14.50 -9.94 12.34
CA PHE A 490 14.69 -11.14 13.14
C PHE A 490 13.94 -12.30 12.51
N ASN A 491 14.59 -13.44 12.34
CA ASN A 491 13.99 -14.67 11.85
C ASN A 491 13.50 -15.54 13.03
N PRO A 492 12.18 -15.60 13.32
CA PRO A 492 11.63 -16.45 14.36
C PRO A 492 11.64 -17.95 14.01
N TYR A 493 12.13 -18.33 12.82
CA TYR A 493 12.09 -19.68 12.30
C TYR A 493 13.48 -20.14 11.84
N ALA A 494 14.22 -20.78 12.75
CA ALA A 494 15.47 -21.47 12.44
C ALA A 494 15.18 -22.97 12.22
N TRP A 495 14.70 -23.33 11.02
CA TRP A 495 14.38 -24.73 10.68
C TRP A 495 15.61 -25.62 10.48
N ASN A 496 16.80 -25.01 10.42
CA ASN A 496 18.09 -25.66 10.31
C ASN A 496 19.07 -24.96 11.25
N GLU A 497 19.98 -25.70 11.88
CA GLU A 497 20.98 -25.15 12.82
C GLU A 497 21.92 -24.11 12.20
N ALA A 498 22.10 -24.12 10.87
CA ALA A 498 22.89 -23.12 10.16
C ALA A 498 22.19 -21.76 10.03
N ILE A 499 20.90 -21.66 10.36
CA ILE A 499 20.13 -20.42 10.26
C ILE A 499 20.36 -19.55 11.49
N ASP A 500 20.90 -18.36 11.26
CA ASP A 500 21.06 -17.33 12.28
C ASP A 500 19.76 -16.50 12.40
N PRO A 501 19.06 -16.54 13.54
CA PRO A 501 17.88 -15.71 13.77
C PRO A 501 18.13 -14.21 13.61
N GLU A 502 19.32 -13.71 13.98
CA GLU A 502 19.65 -12.28 13.94
C GLU A 502 19.95 -11.77 12.52
N ALA A 503 20.13 -12.68 11.55
CA ALA A 503 20.35 -12.30 10.15
C ALA A 503 19.06 -11.88 9.44
N GLY A 504 17.90 -12.23 9.98
CA GLY A 504 16.58 -11.91 9.43
C GLY A 504 16.10 -12.89 8.33
N MET A 505 14.86 -12.68 7.88
CA MET A 505 14.22 -13.52 6.86
C MET A 505 13.35 -12.71 5.90
N LEU A 506 13.11 -13.26 4.70
CA LEU A 506 12.17 -12.73 3.72
C LEU A 506 11.08 -13.76 3.38
N ARG A 507 9.91 -13.24 3.03
CA ARG A 507 8.85 -13.95 2.30
C ARG A 507 8.70 -13.30 0.94
N LEU A 508 8.97 -14.04 -0.12
CA LEU A 508 8.96 -13.55 -1.50
C LEU A 508 7.81 -14.17 -2.30
N VAL A 509 7.20 -13.33 -3.11
CA VAL A 509 6.19 -13.71 -4.10
C VAL A 509 6.47 -13.03 -5.45
N PHE A 510 6.02 -13.66 -6.52
CA PHE A 510 5.97 -13.06 -7.85
C PHE A 510 4.62 -12.37 -8.01
N GLY A 511 4.61 -11.15 -8.55
CA GLY A 511 3.41 -10.31 -8.61
C GLY A 511 3.21 -9.43 -7.37
N LEU A 512 1.98 -9.00 -7.13
CA LEU A 512 1.64 -8.13 -6.00
C LEU A 512 1.90 -8.81 -4.65
N GLY A 513 2.34 -8.03 -3.67
CA GLY A 513 2.69 -8.50 -2.32
C GLY A 513 1.52 -8.98 -1.46
N THR A 514 0.28 -8.96 -1.96
CA THR A 514 -0.92 -9.42 -1.24
C THR A 514 -0.76 -10.82 -0.70
N ARG A 515 -0.18 -11.74 -1.48
CA ARG A 515 0.08 -13.14 -1.06
C ARG A 515 1.22 -13.27 -0.05
N ALA A 516 2.18 -12.35 -0.06
CA ALA A 516 3.26 -12.34 0.93
C ALA A 516 2.71 -11.96 2.32
N VAL A 517 1.74 -11.04 2.34
CA VAL A 517 1.11 -10.44 3.52
C VAL A 517 -0.06 -11.30 4.06
N ASP A 518 -1.06 -11.55 3.22
CA ASP A 518 -2.21 -12.43 3.48
C ASP A 518 -2.01 -13.77 2.78
N ARG A 519 -1.71 -14.82 3.54
CA ARG A 519 -1.55 -16.16 2.97
C ARG A 519 -2.93 -16.73 2.64
N SER A 520 -3.17 -16.97 1.37
CA SER A 520 -4.25 -17.83 0.91
C SER A 520 -3.77 -19.27 1.01
N ASP A 521 -4.55 -20.13 1.66
CA ASP A 521 -4.19 -21.54 1.90
C ASP A 521 -4.16 -22.40 0.61
N ASP A 522 -4.31 -21.77 -0.55
CA ASP A 522 -4.26 -22.38 -1.87
C ASP A 522 -2.87 -22.31 -2.54
N ASP A 523 -1.87 -21.69 -1.91
CA ASP A 523 -0.56 -21.46 -2.54
C ASP A 523 0.64 -21.33 -1.57
N TYR A 524 1.84 -21.39 -2.13
CA TYR A 524 3.13 -21.30 -1.41
C TYR A 524 3.83 -19.97 -1.64
N THR A 525 4.47 -19.45 -0.59
CA THR A 525 5.34 -18.26 -0.64
C THR A 525 6.78 -18.67 -0.37
N ARG A 526 7.75 -18.11 -1.11
CA ARG A 526 9.16 -18.47 -0.94
C ARG A 526 9.72 -17.86 0.34
N ILE A 527 10.03 -18.70 1.33
CA ILE A 527 10.73 -18.29 2.56
C ILE A 527 12.24 -18.30 2.30
N VAL A 528 12.93 -17.26 2.76
CA VAL A 528 14.38 -17.06 2.58
C VAL A 528 15.01 -16.65 3.91
N ALA A 529 15.92 -17.46 4.45
CA ALA A 529 16.81 -17.03 5.53
C ALA A 529 17.92 -16.17 4.91
N LEU A 530 18.14 -14.96 5.41
CA LEU A 530 19.05 -14.00 4.76
C LEU A 530 20.54 -14.37 4.90
N ASN A 531 20.90 -15.19 5.88
CA ASN A 531 22.25 -15.76 5.99
C ASN A 531 22.44 -16.98 5.08
N GLU A 532 21.40 -17.78 4.87
CA GLU A 532 21.43 -19.03 4.10
C GLU A 532 20.27 -19.11 3.08
N PRO A 533 20.28 -18.28 2.02
CA PRO A 533 19.12 -18.09 1.14
C PRO A 533 18.77 -19.30 0.26
N GLN A 534 19.70 -20.25 0.12
CA GLN A 534 19.51 -21.48 -0.64
C GLN A 534 18.84 -22.59 0.19
N LEU A 535 18.94 -22.54 1.53
CA LEU A 535 18.29 -23.51 2.39
C LEU A 535 16.78 -23.36 2.26
N LYS A 536 16.11 -24.46 1.89
CA LYS A 536 14.66 -24.53 1.78
C LYS A 536 14.11 -25.26 3.01
N PRO A 537 12.94 -24.88 3.55
CA PRO A 537 12.29 -25.63 4.62
C PRO A 537 12.01 -27.10 4.23
N GLU A 538 11.85 -27.38 2.93
CA GLU A 538 11.52 -28.71 2.42
C GLU A 538 12.79 -29.56 2.16
N MET A 539 12.88 -30.74 2.80
CA MET A 539 14.04 -31.63 2.68
C MET A 539 14.04 -32.55 1.44
N ASN A 540 12.97 -32.59 0.62
CA ASN A 540 12.84 -33.54 -0.50
C ASN A 540 12.83 -32.88 -1.89
N LEU A 541 13.73 -33.33 -2.79
CA LEU A 541 13.87 -32.85 -4.17
C LEU A 541 12.63 -33.06 -5.06
N LEU A 542 11.85 -34.11 -4.83
CA LEU A 542 10.59 -34.37 -5.57
C LEU A 542 9.47 -33.38 -5.20
N ALA A 543 9.61 -32.69 -4.07
CA ALA A 543 8.60 -31.78 -3.52
C ALA A 543 8.71 -30.35 -4.10
N ALA A 544 9.84 -29.96 -4.70
CA ALA A 544 10.11 -28.57 -5.08
C ALA A 544 9.06 -27.89 -5.98
N ARG A 545 8.26 -28.66 -6.75
CA ARG A 545 7.15 -28.16 -7.57
C ARG A 545 5.78 -28.16 -6.88
N GLU A 546 5.64 -28.97 -5.82
CA GLU A 546 4.49 -28.91 -4.93
C GLU A 546 4.57 -27.69 -4.02
N PHE A 547 5.77 -27.32 -3.59
CA PHE A 547 6.06 -26.21 -2.69
C PHE A 547 6.59 -24.95 -3.42
N ALA A 548 5.99 -24.62 -4.56
CA ALA A 548 6.29 -23.41 -5.33
C ALA A 548 5.01 -22.62 -5.58
N GLN A 549 5.15 -21.28 -5.68
CA GLN A 549 4.02 -20.40 -5.98
C GLN A 549 3.40 -20.76 -7.34
N ARG A 550 2.07 -20.91 -7.37
CA ARG A 550 1.28 -21.29 -8.56
C ARG A 550 0.36 -20.18 -9.03
N ARG A 551 -0.02 -19.27 -8.13
CA ARG A 551 -0.99 -18.21 -8.36
C ARG A 551 -0.31 -16.87 -8.17
N VAL A 552 -0.63 -15.93 -9.03
CA VAL A 552 -0.04 -14.59 -9.06
C VAL A 552 -1.17 -13.60 -8.94
N ASP A 553 -1.06 -12.70 -7.96
CA ASP A 553 -1.99 -11.60 -7.81
C ASP A 553 -1.51 -10.43 -8.67
N VAL A 554 -2.38 -9.95 -9.55
CA VAL A 554 -2.11 -8.90 -10.54
C VAL A 554 -3.29 -7.95 -10.64
N LEU A 555 -3.05 -6.71 -11.09
CA LEU A 555 -4.15 -5.83 -11.49
C LEU A 555 -4.48 -6.09 -12.95
N ASP A 556 -5.71 -6.50 -13.22
CA ASP A 556 -6.23 -6.60 -14.57
C ASP A 556 -6.76 -5.21 -14.97
N LEU A 557 -6.09 -4.58 -15.94
CA LEU A 557 -6.41 -3.24 -16.38
C LEU A 557 -7.72 -3.19 -17.18
N GLU A 558 -8.08 -4.26 -17.89
CA GLU A 558 -9.35 -4.32 -18.64
C GLU A 558 -10.54 -4.54 -17.70
N LEU A 559 -10.41 -5.47 -16.76
CA LEU A 559 -11.44 -5.72 -15.75
C LEU A 559 -11.45 -4.67 -14.63
N ASN A 560 -10.46 -3.76 -14.62
CA ASN A 560 -10.27 -2.70 -13.64
C ASN A 560 -10.31 -3.20 -12.18
N ARG A 561 -9.65 -4.34 -11.89
CA ARG A 561 -9.67 -4.95 -10.55
C ARG A 561 -8.46 -5.83 -10.27
N LEU A 562 -8.21 -6.07 -8.99
CA LEU A 562 -7.29 -7.11 -8.52
C LEU A 562 -7.84 -8.49 -8.88
N VAL A 563 -7.02 -9.34 -9.49
CA VAL A 563 -7.33 -10.74 -9.80
C VAL A 563 -6.18 -11.64 -9.40
N SER A 564 -6.50 -12.88 -9.05
CA SER A 564 -5.52 -13.94 -8.87
C SER A 564 -5.58 -14.87 -10.07
N LYS A 565 -4.45 -15.15 -10.71
CA LYS A 565 -4.34 -15.95 -11.96
C LYS A 565 -3.24 -17.00 -11.85
N PRO A 566 -3.31 -18.14 -12.58
CA PRO A 566 -2.21 -19.10 -12.58
C PRO A 566 -0.95 -18.46 -13.18
N PHE A 567 0.22 -18.78 -12.65
CA PHE A 567 1.50 -18.25 -13.12
C PHE A 567 1.71 -18.50 -14.64
N GLU A 568 1.31 -19.67 -15.13
CA GLU A 568 1.33 -20.00 -16.54
C GLU A 568 0.48 -19.04 -17.41
N GLU A 569 -0.71 -18.64 -16.94
CA GLU A 569 -1.59 -17.71 -17.67
C GLU A 569 -0.96 -16.31 -17.72
N VAL A 570 -0.44 -15.84 -16.59
CA VAL A 570 0.21 -14.53 -16.50
C VAL A 570 1.42 -14.46 -17.42
N THR A 571 2.28 -15.48 -17.40
CA THR A 571 3.51 -15.50 -18.22
C THR A 571 3.22 -15.63 -19.71
N ARG A 572 2.26 -16.46 -20.12
CA ARG A 572 1.84 -16.56 -21.53
C ARG A 572 1.24 -15.27 -22.07
N SER A 573 0.59 -14.48 -21.23
CA SER A 573 -0.02 -13.18 -21.58
C SER A 573 0.97 -12.01 -21.53
N SER A 574 2.18 -12.25 -21.04
CA SER A 574 3.17 -11.22 -20.70
C SER A 574 4.45 -11.37 -21.52
N ALA A 575 4.45 -10.85 -22.74
CA ALA A 575 5.66 -10.79 -23.54
C ALA A 575 6.72 -9.94 -22.83
N ASN A 576 7.99 -10.38 -22.84
CA ASN A 576 9.17 -9.69 -22.28
C ASN A 576 9.37 -9.75 -20.76
N LEU A 577 8.67 -10.62 -20.02
CA LEU A 577 9.05 -10.90 -18.64
C LEU A 577 10.40 -11.65 -18.58
N PRO A 578 11.38 -11.20 -17.77
CA PRO A 578 12.63 -11.92 -17.57
C PRO A 578 12.42 -13.11 -16.63
N LEU A 579 11.74 -14.15 -17.12
CA LEU A 579 11.31 -15.31 -16.33
C LEU A 579 12.48 -16.01 -15.65
N ASP A 580 13.64 -16.05 -16.29
CA ASP A 580 14.82 -16.75 -15.80
C ASP A 580 15.41 -16.11 -14.53
N MET A 581 15.09 -14.84 -14.23
CA MET A 581 15.49 -14.17 -12.99
C MET A 581 14.70 -14.71 -11.77
N PHE A 582 13.44 -15.09 -11.98
CA PHE A 582 12.48 -15.43 -10.90
C PHE A 582 12.08 -16.91 -10.88
N ALA A 583 12.22 -17.60 -12.01
CA ALA A 583 11.82 -18.98 -12.21
C ALA A 583 12.95 -19.82 -12.81
N THR A 584 12.98 -21.10 -12.44
CA THR A 584 13.90 -22.10 -13.00
C THR A 584 13.17 -22.92 -14.07
N TYR A 585 13.87 -23.21 -15.17
CA TYR A 585 13.34 -24.04 -16.27
C TYR A 585 13.69 -25.52 -16.07
N ASP A 586 12.68 -26.38 -15.98
CA ASP A 586 12.85 -27.82 -15.79
C ASP A 586 12.88 -28.57 -17.13
N ARG A 587 14.11 -28.77 -17.66
CA ARG A 587 14.35 -29.49 -18.92
C ARG A 587 14.01 -30.98 -18.83
N GLU A 588 14.27 -31.62 -17.70
CA GLU A 588 14.06 -33.06 -17.55
C GLU A 588 12.57 -33.40 -17.59
N MET A 589 11.75 -32.62 -16.89
CA MET A 589 10.30 -32.81 -16.93
C MET A 589 9.71 -32.46 -18.29
N GLU A 590 10.22 -31.44 -18.99
CA GLU A 590 9.77 -31.16 -20.36
C GLU A 590 9.98 -32.36 -21.29
N ILE A 591 11.14 -33.02 -21.19
CA ILE A 591 11.44 -34.24 -21.95
C ILE A 591 10.49 -35.37 -21.55
N ARG A 592 10.25 -35.60 -20.25
CA ARG A 592 9.29 -36.62 -19.77
C ARG A 592 7.86 -36.34 -20.26
N ALA A 593 7.41 -35.09 -20.22
CA ALA A 593 6.09 -34.68 -20.68
C ALA A 593 5.92 -34.86 -22.19
N LYS A 594 6.94 -34.52 -22.98
CA LYS A 594 6.98 -34.80 -24.42
C LYS A 594 6.91 -36.31 -24.71
N ASN A 595 7.67 -37.11 -23.96
CA ASN A 595 7.65 -38.58 -24.09
C ASN A 595 6.30 -39.18 -23.69
N ALA A 596 5.56 -38.56 -22.77
CA ALA A 596 4.21 -38.94 -22.37
C ALA A 596 3.10 -38.40 -23.32
N GLY A 597 3.45 -37.71 -24.41
CA GLY A 597 2.49 -37.18 -25.39
C GLY A 597 1.78 -35.87 -24.96
N VAL A 598 2.26 -35.19 -23.91
CA VAL A 598 1.70 -33.91 -23.46
C VAL A 598 2.19 -32.80 -24.40
N LYS A 599 1.27 -32.26 -25.21
CA LYS A 599 1.61 -31.29 -26.28
C LYS A 599 1.98 -29.88 -25.80
N GLN A 600 1.54 -29.48 -24.61
CA GLN A 600 1.79 -28.14 -24.04
C GLN A 600 2.13 -28.24 -22.55
N PHE A 601 3.40 -28.53 -22.26
CA PHE A 601 3.91 -28.54 -20.89
C PHE A 601 4.57 -27.21 -20.56
N PHE A 602 4.11 -26.55 -19.49
CA PHE A 602 4.77 -25.37 -18.96
C PHE A 602 5.91 -25.80 -18.03
N ALA A 603 7.16 -25.52 -18.42
CA ALA A 603 8.36 -26.02 -17.75
C ALA A 603 8.99 -25.04 -16.75
N TRP A 604 8.39 -23.87 -16.53
CA TRP A 604 8.88 -22.89 -15.56
C TRP A 604 8.28 -23.14 -14.18
N THR A 605 9.09 -23.00 -13.14
CA THR A 605 8.68 -23.06 -11.73
C THR A 605 9.30 -21.89 -10.98
N LEU A 606 8.50 -21.15 -10.21
CA LEU A 606 8.98 -20.02 -9.40
C LEU A 606 9.90 -20.51 -8.28
N THR A 607 11.13 -20.00 -8.23
CA THR A 607 12.17 -20.41 -7.28
C THR A 607 12.95 -19.25 -6.69
N PHE A 608 13.09 -18.15 -7.46
CA PHE A 608 13.93 -17.00 -7.16
C PHE A 608 15.43 -17.32 -7.04
N ASP A 609 15.89 -18.48 -7.55
CA ASP A 609 17.27 -18.93 -7.35
C ASP A 609 18.29 -17.92 -7.91
N LYS A 610 18.08 -17.40 -9.12
CA LYS A 610 18.98 -16.38 -9.71
C LYS A 610 18.91 -15.05 -8.95
N LEU A 611 17.72 -14.58 -8.61
CA LEU A 611 17.53 -13.39 -7.78
C LEU A 611 18.38 -13.46 -6.50
N LEU A 612 18.31 -14.58 -5.78
CA LEU A 612 18.92 -14.75 -4.47
C LEU A 612 20.44 -15.01 -4.50
N THR A 613 20.97 -15.50 -5.62
CA THR A 613 22.36 -15.98 -5.71
C THR A 613 23.24 -15.21 -6.69
N GLN A 614 22.66 -14.58 -7.71
CA GLN A 614 23.40 -13.88 -8.77
C GLN A 614 23.24 -12.35 -8.71
N THR A 615 22.50 -11.84 -7.73
CA THR A 615 22.30 -10.40 -7.51
C THR A 615 22.67 -10.01 -6.08
N ARG A 616 22.80 -8.71 -5.82
CA ARG A 616 23.02 -8.16 -4.47
C ARG A 616 21.74 -8.08 -3.63
N PHE A 617 20.61 -8.58 -4.13
CA PHE A 617 19.31 -8.42 -3.50
C PHE A 617 19.29 -8.90 -2.05
N THR A 618 19.80 -10.11 -1.79
CA THR A 618 19.86 -10.68 -0.44
C THR A 618 20.71 -9.81 0.51
N ASP A 619 21.88 -9.37 0.05
CA ASP A 619 22.78 -8.52 0.84
C ASP A 619 22.16 -7.15 1.14
N ASP A 620 21.56 -6.51 0.14
CA ASP A 620 20.88 -5.22 0.32
C ASP A 620 19.69 -5.35 1.27
N MET A 621 18.86 -6.39 1.15
CA MET A 621 17.74 -6.60 2.06
C MET A 621 18.20 -6.85 3.50
N ARG A 622 19.28 -7.63 3.70
CA ARG A 622 19.88 -7.84 5.02
C ARG A 622 20.39 -6.54 5.63
N GLU A 623 21.12 -5.75 4.87
CA GLU A 623 21.66 -4.47 5.34
C GLU A 623 20.54 -3.45 5.62
N MET A 624 19.49 -3.42 4.79
CA MET A 624 18.31 -2.60 5.00
C MET A 624 17.67 -2.92 6.35
N LEU A 625 17.36 -4.19 6.60
CA LEU A 625 16.68 -4.63 7.82
C LEU A 625 17.54 -4.37 9.07
N ALA A 626 18.83 -4.67 9.02
CA ALA A 626 19.76 -4.40 10.14
C ALA A 626 19.89 -2.90 10.44
N THR A 627 19.93 -2.06 9.40
CA THR A 627 20.01 -0.60 9.55
C THR A 627 18.74 -0.04 10.20
N LEU A 628 17.58 -0.53 9.78
CA LEU A 628 16.29 -0.14 10.35
C LEU A 628 16.15 -0.62 11.79
N GLU A 629 16.46 -1.88 12.10
CA GLU A 629 16.44 -2.40 13.46
C GLU A 629 17.32 -1.58 14.41
N LYS A 630 18.54 -1.24 13.98
CA LYS A 630 19.45 -0.40 14.77
C LYS A 630 18.89 0.99 15.03
N ALA A 631 18.18 1.58 14.07
CA ALA A 631 17.57 2.89 14.21
C ALA A 631 16.34 2.87 15.11
N TYR A 632 15.48 1.87 14.96
CA TYR A 632 14.27 1.66 15.78
C TYR A 632 14.57 1.08 17.17
N ARG A 633 15.78 0.54 17.38
CA ARG A 633 16.24 -0.13 18.62
C ARG A 633 15.38 -1.31 19.03
N CYS A 634 14.77 -1.96 18.05
CA CYS A 634 14.00 -3.19 18.17
C CYS A 634 13.93 -3.83 16.79
N PRO A 635 13.67 -5.15 16.71
CA PRO A 635 13.45 -5.79 15.43
C PRO A 635 12.33 -5.08 14.66
N VAL A 636 12.39 -5.13 13.35
CA VAL A 636 11.43 -4.49 12.46
C VAL A 636 10.94 -5.49 11.44
N ASP A 637 9.74 -5.25 10.91
CA ASP A 637 9.32 -5.85 9.66
C ASP A 637 8.93 -4.80 8.64
N THR A 638 9.12 -5.16 7.38
CA THR A 638 8.98 -4.28 6.23
C THR A 638 8.16 -4.95 5.14
N GLU A 639 7.38 -4.15 4.41
CA GLU A 639 6.77 -4.56 3.15
C GLU A 639 7.49 -3.88 2.00
N PHE A 640 7.77 -4.62 0.93
CA PHE A 640 8.48 -4.07 -0.22
C PHE A 640 8.06 -4.69 -1.56
N THR A 641 8.37 -3.99 -2.64
CA THR A 641 8.37 -4.51 -4.00
C THR A 641 9.76 -4.36 -4.62
N ALA A 642 10.08 -5.17 -5.61
CA ALA A 642 11.30 -5.07 -6.38
C ALA A 642 11.01 -5.15 -7.88
N ASN A 643 11.54 -4.20 -8.64
CA ASN A 643 11.41 -4.12 -10.10
C ASN A 643 12.79 -4.13 -10.75
N PHE A 644 12.94 -4.94 -11.79
CA PHE A 644 14.14 -5.11 -12.59
C PHE A 644 13.97 -4.41 -13.95
N PHE A 645 15.01 -3.66 -14.31
CA PHE A 645 15.08 -2.95 -15.59
C PHE A 645 15.91 -3.73 -16.62
N ASN A 646 16.82 -4.56 -16.13
CA ASN A 646 17.65 -5.48 -16.89
C ASN A 646 18.10 -6.62 -15.96
N SER A 647 18.92 -7.55 -16.47
CA SER A 647 19.37 -8.73 -15.71
C SER A 647 20.28 -8.43 -14.51
N SER A 648 20.72 -7.19 -14.30
CA SER A 648 21.64 -6.83 -13.21
C SER A 648 21.19 -5.67 -12.32
N GLN A 649 20.22 -4.87 -12.75
CA GLN A 649 19.76 -3.69 -12.02
C GLN A 649 18.30 -3.81 -11.59
N TYR A 650 18.10 -3.68 -10.28
CA TYR A 650 16.80 -3.57 -9.66
C TYR A 650 16.68 -2.30 -8.83
N ARG A 651 15.43 -1.97 -8.49
CA ARG A 651 15.08 -1.00 -7.46
C ARG A 651 14.10 -1.64 -6.49
N VAL A 652 14.19 -1.27 -5.21
CA VAL A 652 13.31 -1.73 -4.14
C VAL A 652 12.39 -0.59 -3.71
N ASN A 653 11.08 -0.79 -3.73
CA ASN A 653 10.15 0.15 -3.12
C ASN A 653 9.83 -0.30 -1.71
N LEU A 654 10.26 0.48 -0.71
CA LEU A 654 9.92 0.23 0.69
C LEU A 654 8.55 0.83 0.99
N LEU A 655 7.54 -0.03 1.11
CA LEU A 655 6.13 0.34 1.22
C LEU A 655 5.67 0.54 2.67
N GLN A 656 6.25 -0.20 3.60
CA GLN A 656 5.95 -0.11 5.03
C GLN A 656 7.15 -0.56 5.86
N CYS A 657 7.28 -0.02 7.07
CA CYS A 657 8.23 -0.46 8.08
C CYS A 657 7.58 -0.27 9.44
N ARG A 658 7.55 -1.31 10.28
CA ARG A 658 6.98 -1.25 11.62
C ARG A 658 7.88 -1.93 12.66
N PRO A 659 7.90 -1.43 13.91
CA PRO A 659 8.65 -2.07 14.98
C PRO A 659 7.95 -3.37 15.43
N LEU A 660 8.68 -4.48 15.41
CA LEU A 660 8.29 -5.74 16.03
C LEU A 660 8.60 -5.69 17.52
N GLN A 661 7.58 -5.63 18.36
CA GLN A 661 7.79 -5.71 19.80
C GLN A 661 7.95 -7.15 20.26
N LEU A 662 9.19 -7.53 20.53
CA LEU A 662 9.52 -8.62 21.44
C LEU A 662 9.61 -8.03 22.87
N LYS A 663 8.48 -7.87 23.57
CA LYS A 663 8.53 -7.47 24.98
C LYS A 663 9.21 -8.58 25.80
N GLY A 664 10.19 -8.20 26.61
CA GLY A 664 10.78 -9.09 27.62
C GLY A 664 12.07 -9.81 27.20
N GLN A 665 13.18 -9.08 27.11
CA GLN A 665 14.45 -9.60 27.63
C GLN A 665 14.40 -9.57 29.17
N GLY A 666 13.44 -10.30 29.75
CA GLY A 666 13.52 -10.66 31.15
C GLY A 666 14.59 -11.74 31.24
N ASN A 667 15.67 -11.47 31.99
CA ASN A 667 16.71 -12.44 32.32
C ASN A 667 16.11 -13.68 33.03
N MET A 668 15.50 -14.61 32.31
CA MET A 668 15.47 -16.01 32.74
C MET A 668 16.80 -16.62 32.32
N ARG A 669 17.83 -16.35 33.14
CA ARG A 669 19.05 -17.17 33.15
C ARG A 669 18.64 -18.60 33.45
N ASP A 670 19.15 -19.53 32.66
CA ASP A 670 19.07 -21.00 32.78
C ASP A 670 18.38 -21.44 34.08
N ALA A 671 17.06 -21.58 34.03
CA ALA A 671 16.36 -22.23 35.11
C ALA A 671 16.62 -23.73 34.96
N ASN A 672 17.68 -24.21 35.60
CA ASN A 672 17.97 -25.63 35.72
C ASN A 672 16.87 -26.27 36.57
N PHE A 673 15.78 -26.68 35.93
CA PHE A 673 14.76 -27.51 36.54
C PHE A 673 15.20 -28.98 36.44
N GLU A 674 15.41 -29.63 37.58
CA GLU A 674 15.56 -31.09 37.62
C GLU A 674 14.17 -31.73 37.41
N VAL A 675 13.79 -31.94 36.15
CA VAL A 675 12.54 -32.64 35.80
C VAL A 675 12.84 -34.12 35.63
N THR A 676 12.15 -34.97 36.39
CA THR A 676 12.27 -36.42 36.24
C THR A 676 11.51 -36.86 34.99
N SER A 677 12.07 -37.76 34.16
CA SER A 677 11.45 -38.20 32.89
C SER A 677 10.01 -38.74 33.01
N ARG A 678 9.61 -39.16 34.20
CA ARG A 678 8.25 -39.63 34.50
C ARG A 678 7.20 -38.51 34.47
N ASP A 679 7.55 -37.29 34.88
CA ASP A 679 6.63 -36.15 34.99
C ASP A 679 6.55 -35.29 33.71
N ILE A 680 7.40 -35.56 32.71
CA ILE A 680 7.34 -34.90 31.39
C ILE A 680 6.14 -35.42 30.60
N VAL A 681 5.27 -34.53 30.14
CA VAL A 681 4.08 -34.84 29.33
C VAL A 681 4.32 -34.55 27.85
N LEU A 682 5.12 -33.51 27.57
CA LEU A 682 5.50 -33.09 26.23
C LEU A 682 6.95 -32.59 26.28
N GLU A 683 7.80 -33.07 25.39
CA GLU A 683 9.15 -32.56 25.14
C GLU A 683 9.36 -32.50 23.63
N SER A 684 9.93 -31.41 23.13
CA SER A 684 10.21 -31.27 21.70
C SER A 684 11.33 -30.27 21.44
N ASP A 685 12.20 -30.63 20.51
CA ASP A 685 13.13 -29.71 19.83
C ASP A 685 12.52 -29.38 18.46
N GLY A 686 11.72 -28.31 18.45
CA GLY A 686 10.89 -27.91 17.31
C GLY A 686 10.77 -26.39 17.24
N PRO A 687 10.11 -25.84 16.21
CA PRO A 687 9.85 -24.42 16.15
C PRO A 687 9.05 -23.98 17.39
N VAL A 688 9.74 -23.30 18.31
CA VAL A 688 9.19 -22.69 19.52
C VAL A 688 9.23 -21.19 19.31
N ILE A 689 8.07 -20.56 19.26
CA ILE A 689 7.94 -19.16 18.86
C ILE A 689 7.12 -18.41 19.88
N GLY A 690 7.62 -17.24 20.27
CA GLY A 690 7.04 -16.41 21.33
C GLY A 690 8.16 -15.85 22.18
N GLN A 691 7.93 -15.77 23.49
CA GLN A 691 8.95 -15.31 24.45
C GLN A 691 9.40 -16.48 25.33
N ASN A 692 10.62 -16.42 25.84
CA ASN A 692 11.07 -17.31 26.92
C ASN A 692 10.18 -17.13 28.16
N ARG A 693 9.49 -18.19 28.57
CA ARG A 693 8.57 -18.12 29.70
C ARG A 693 8.35 -19.48 30.35
N LEU A 694 8.04 -19.42 31.65
CA LEU A 694 7.47 -20.51 32.42
C LEU A 694 6.00 -20.16 32.68
N ILE A 695 5.08 -20.99 32.21
CA ILE A 695 3.64 -20.75 32.30
C ILE A 695 2.99 -21.89 33.11
N ASP A 696 2.16 -21.54 34.09
CA ASP A 696 1.21 -22.47 34.71
C ASP A 696 0.01 -22.61 33.74
N ILE A 697 -0.33 -23.84 33.34
CA ILE A 697 -1.44 -24.13 32.41
C ILE A 697 -2.67 -24.55 33.21
N ASP A 698 -3.70 -23.71 33.19
CA ASP A 698 -4.96 -23.93 33.91
C ASP A 698 -5.90 -24.86 33.15
N ARG A 699 -5.83 -24.81 31.81
CA ARG A 699 -6.70 -25.59 30.92
C ARG A 699 -5.95 -26.08 29.68
N VAL A 700 -6.25 -27.30 29.26
CA VAL A 700 -5.81 -27.87 27.98
C VAL A 700 -7.03 -28.22 27.14
N ILE A 701 -7.03 -27.81 25.88
CA ILE A 701 -7.98 -28.27 24.86
C ILE A 701 -7.19 -29.13 23.87
N TYR A 702 -7.41 -30.44 23.93
CA TYR A 702 -6.76 -31.44 23.08
C TYR A 702 -7.73 -31.94 22.02
N VAL A 703 -7.37 -31.77 20.75
CA VAL A 703 -8.12 -32.31 19.60
C VAL A 703 -7.43 -33.59 19.14
N VAL A 704 -8.13 -34.72 19.25
CA VAL A 704 -7.59 -36.06 18.97
C VAL A 704 -7.28 -36.23 17.47
N PRO A 705 -5.99 -36.35 17.05
CA PRO A 705 -5.62 -36.38 15.63
C PRO A 705 -6.26 -37.53 14.83
N ALA A 706 -6.32 -38.73 15.43
CA ALA A 706 -6.84 -39.92 14.79
C ALA A 706 -8.33 -39.81 14.42
N ILE A 707 -9.11 -39.10 15.25
CA ILE A 707 -10.54 -38.92 15.05
C ILE A 707 -10.80 -37.73 14.11
N TYR A 708 -10.10 -36.62 14.32
CA TYR A 708 -10.23 -35.42 13.49
C TYR A 708 -9.87 -35.66 12.01
N SER A 709 -8.85 -36.49 11.74
CA SER A 709 -8.44 -36.82 10.37
C SER A 709 -9.52 -37.55 9.56
N GLN A 710 -10.44 -38.25 10.22
CA GLN A 710 -11.53 -39.01 9.57
C GLN A 710 -12.80 -38.19 9.36
N MET A 711 -12.89 -36.98 9.93
CA MET A 711 -14.06 -36.10 9.84
C MET A 711 -14.22 -35.48 8.45
N VAL A 712 -15.48 -35.19 8.08
CA VAL A 712 -15.78 -34.39 6.89
C VAL A 712 -15.62 -32.89 7.16
N ASP A 713 -15.46 -32.07 6.13
CA ASP A 713 -15.15 -30.65 6.28
C ASP A 713 -16.19 -29.87 7.12
N THR A 714 -17.48 -30.19 7.00
CA THR A 714 -18.55 -29.56 7.80
C THR A 714 -18.41 -29.83 9.30
N GLU A 715 -17.94 -31.01 9.68
CA GLU A 715 -17.65 -31.38 11.07
C GLU A 715 -16.40 -30.64 11.56
N ARG A 716 -15.35 -30.55 10.73
CA ARG A 716 -14.13 -29.79 11.06
C ARG A 716 -14.40 -28.30 11.30
N TYR A 717 -15.25 -27.67 10.49
CA TYR A 717 -15.71 -26.30 10.77
C TYR A 717 -16.51 -26.22 12.07
N SER A 718 -17.30 -27.24 12.41
CA SER A 718 -18.04 -27.29 13.67
C SER A 718 -17.10 -27.40 14.88
N ILE A 719 -16.00 -28.16 14.77
CA ILE A 719 -14.95 -28.25 15.80
C ILE A 719 -14.28 -26.89 16.01
N ALA A 720 -13.94 -26.18 14.94
CA ALA A 720 -13.35 -24.83 15.04
C ALA A 720 -14.25 -23.86 15.82
N ARG A 721 -15.56 -23.84 15.48
CA ARG A 721 -16.56 -23.01 16.17
C ARG A 721 -16.76 -23.43 17.62
N LEU A 722 -16.73 -24.74 17.90
CA LEU A 722 -16.81 -25.28 19.26
C LEU A 722 -15.62 -24.83 20.12
N ILE A 723 -14.39 -24.89 19.58
CA ILE A 723 -13.20 -24.40 20.29
C ILE A 723 -13.35 -22.92 20.64
N GLY A 724 -13.84 -22.11 19.69
CA GLY A 724 -14.18 -20.71 19.93
C GLY A 724 -15.18 -20.54 21.06
N GLN A 725 -16.26 -21.32 21.08
CA GLN A 725 -17.26 -21.28 22.15
C GLN A 725 -16.66 -21.66 23.51
N ILE A 726 -15.82 -22.70 23.58
CA ILE A 726 -15.18 -23.14 24.83
C ILE A 726 -14.31 -22.01 25.40
N LEU A 727 -13.44 -21.42 24.58
CA LEU A 727 -12.54 -20.34 24.99
C LEU A 727 -13.28 -19.09 25.47
N HIS A 728 -14.45 -18.82 24.93
CA HIS A 728 -15.26 -17.64 25.26
C HIS A 728 -16.37 -17.91 26.30
N SER A 729 -16.50 -19.15 26.79
CA SER A 729 -17.52 -19.54 27.77
C SER A 729 -17.02 -19.43 29.22
N GLY A 730 -17.84 -18.88 30.12
CA GLY A 730 -17.60 -18.82 31.58
C GLY A 730 -17.15 -17.46 32.12
N SER A 731 -16.63 -17.43 33.37
CA SER A 731 -16.09 -16.28 34.12
C SER A 731 -14.84 -15.62 33.49
N GLY A 732 -14.69 -15.74 32.18
CA GLY A 732 -13.59 -15.21 31.38
C GLY A 732 -14.09 -14.60 30.07
N GLY A 733 -15.35 -14.17 29.98
CA GLY A 733 -15.81 -13.36 28.86
C GLY A 733 -15.23 -11.94 28.91
N TYR A 734 -15.43 -11.13 27.86
CA TYR A 734 -14.95 -9.73 27.84
C TYR A 734 -15.33 -8.95 29.11
N ALA A 735 -16.53 -9.19 29.67
CA ALA A 735 -16.99 -8.58 30.91
C ALA A 735 -16.14 -8.93 32.16
N ALA A 736 -15.53 -10.11 32.22
CA ALA A 736 -14.68 -10.56 33.33
C ALA A 736 -13.27 -9.95 33.28
N ASP A 737 -12.74 -9.69 32.08
CA ASP A 737 -11.48 -8.96 31.90
C ASP A 737 -11.59 -7.52 32.45
N PHE A 738 -12.76 -6.89 32.29
CA PHE A 738 -13.06 -5.57 32.88
C PHE A 738 -13.34 -5.62 34.39
N ALA A 739 -13.68 -6.80 34.93
CA ALA A 739 -13.86 -7.02 36.37
C ALA A 739 -12.53 -7.31 37.10
N GLY A 740 -11.42 -7.42 36.38
CA GLY A 740 -10.08 -7.65 36.95
C GLY A 740 -9.83 -9.09 37.40
N GLU A 741 -10.59 -10.06 36.88
CA GLU A 741 -10.32 -11.48 37.13
C GLU A 741 -9.05 -11.94 36.38
N GLN A 742 -8.30 -12.87 36.99
CA GLN A 742 -7.09 -13.42 36.36
C GLN A 742 -7.47 -14.24 35.12
N PRO A 743 -6.84 -14.01 33.95
CA PRO A 743 -7.14 -14.75 32.74
C PRO A 743 -6.71 -16.23 32.89
N ILE A 744 -7.57 -17.14 32.42
CA ILE A 744 -7.32 -18.59 32.45
C ILE A 744 -6.25 -18.94 31.41
N SER A 745 -5.11 -19.45 31.85
CA SER A 745 -4.02 -19.87 30.97
C SER A 745 -4.41 -21.16 30.22
N THR A 746 -4.70 -21.02 28.92
CA THR A 746 -5.23 -22.13 28.11
C THR A 746 -4.24 -22.58 27.03
N MET A 747 -3.95 -23.88 26.99
CA MET A 747 -3.12 -24.53 25.98
C MET A 747 -3.99 -25.29 24.97
N LEU A 748 -3.85 -24.95 23.69
CA LEU A 748 -4.50 -25.61 22.56
C LEU A 748 -3.52 -26.61 21.96
N ILE A 749 -3.96 -27.85 21.77
CA ILE A 749 -3.16 -28.92 21.16
C ILE A 749 -4.02 -29.62 20.10
N GLY A 750 -3.57 -29.71 18.86
CA GLY A 750 -4.37 -30.36 17.82
C GLY A 750 -3.63 -30.64 16.51
N PRO A 751 -4.25 -31.42 15.61
CA PRO A 751 -3.63 -31.86 14.37
C PRO A 751 -3.55 -30.75 13.32
N GLY A 752 -2.41 -30.73 12.62
CA GLY A 752 -2.18 -29.85 11.49
C GLY A 752 -2.16 -28.38 11.88
N ARG A 753 -2.38 -27.53 10.88
CA ARG A 753 -2.31 -26.07 10.99
C ARG A 753 -3.57 -25.47 11.60
N TRP A 754 -3.44 -24.68 12.65
CA TRP A 754 -4.51 -23.86 13.19
C TRP A 754 -4.58 -22.55 12.40
N GLY A 755 -5.78 -22.06 12.12
CA GLY A 755 -5.95 -20.81 11.35
C GLY A 755 -6.07 -20.98 9.84
N THR A 756 -6.27 -22.21 9.34
CA THR A 756 -6.35 -22.49 7.90
C THR A 756 -7.77 -22.36 7.34
N SER A 757 -7.93 -21.81 6.13
CA SER A 757 -9.19 -21.86 5.38
C SER A 757 -9.46 -23.23 4.74
N THR A 758 -8.46 -24.11 4.68
CA THR A 758 -8.53 -25.46 4.09
C THR A 758 -8.53 -26.52 5.20
N PRO A 759 -9.68 -27.10 5.60
CA PRO A 759 -9.78 -28.00 6.76
C PRO A 759 -8.97 -29.30 6.64
N SER A 760 -8.57 -29.70 5.44
CA SER A 760 -7.70 -30.86 5.24
C SER A 760 -6.25 -30.64 5.70
N LEU A 761 -5.85 -29.38 5.93
CA LEU A 761 -4.51 -29.01 6.39
C LEU A 761 -4.42 -28.84 7.92
N GLY A 762 -5.57 -28.79 8.62
CA GLY A 762 -5.63 -28.59 10.06
C GLY A 762 -6.98 -28.05 10.54
N ILE A 763 -6.98 -27.24 11.60
CA ILE A 763 -8.19 -26.74 12.25
C ILE A 763 -8.56 -25.33 11.73
N PRO A 764 -9.74 -25.15 11.09
CA PRO A 764 -10.13 -23.90 10.45
C PRO A 764 -10.72 -22.87 11.43
N VAL A 765 -9.99 -22.63 12.52
CA VAL A 765 -10.29 -21.54 13.46
C VAL A 765 -9.95 -20.18 12.84
N THR A 766 -10.71 -19.16 13.18
CA THR A 766 -10.35 -17.77 12.99
C THR A 766 -9.55 -17.29 14.19
N PHE A 767 -8.73 -16.26 14.01
CA PHE A 767 -8.01 -15.68 15.15
C PHE A 767 -8.96 -15.21 16.26
N ALA A 768 -10.13 -14.68 15.90
CA ALA A 768 -11.14 -14.24 16.87
C ALA A 768 -11.64 -15.36 17.78
N GLU A 769 -11.61 -16.62 17.32
CA GLU A 769 -12.03 -17.77 18.13
C GLU A 769 -10.98 -18.23 19.13
N ILE A 770 -9.69 -18.04 18.81
CA ILE A 770 -8.58 -18.50 19.63
C ILE A 770 -7.84 -17.38 20.35
N ASN A 771 -8.30 -16.13 20.22
CA ASN A 771 -7.65 -14.93 20.77
C ASN A 771 -7.38 -14.97 22.29
N ARG A 772 -8.02 -15.88 23.04
CA ARG A 772 -7.83 -16.10 24.49
C ARG A 772 -6.86 -17.24 24.84
N ALA A 773 -6.33 -17.96 23.86
CA ALA A 773 -5.36 -19.02 24.12
C ALA A 773 -4.00 -18.43 24.54
N SER A 774 -3.31 -19.11 25.45
CA SER A 774 -1.95 -18.74 25.88
C SER A 774 -0.88 -19.49 25.10
N VAL A 775 -1.22 -20.72 24.66
CA VAL A 775 -0.30 -21.60 23.94
C VAL A 775 -1.07 -22.31 22.81
N ILE A 776 -0.48 -22.39 21.62
CA ILE A 776 -0.98 -23.19 20.50
C ILE A 776 0.08 -24.20 20.10
N CYS A 777 -0.33 -25.45 20.02
CA CYS A 777 0.51 -26.59 19.73
C CYS A 777 -0.03 -27.36 18.53
N GLU A 778 0.72 -27.28 17.42
CA GLU A 778 0.37 -27.93 16.16
C GLU A 778 1.08 -29.28 16.05
N ILE A 779 0.31 -30.36 15.92
CA ILE A 779 0.83 -31.71 15.74
C ILE A 779 0.91 -32.01 14.23
N ALA A 780 2.12 -32.19 13.71
CA ALA A 780 2.39 -32.57 12.32
C ALA A 780 2.02 -34.05 12.03
N ALA A 781 0.74 -34.41 12.17
CA ALA A 781 0.25 -35.80 12.10
C ALA A 781 -0.85 -36.03 11.04
N MET A 782 -1.09 -35.11 10.11
CA MET A 782 -2.19 -35.25 9.13
C MET A 782 -1.83 -36.06 7.87
N ARG A 783 -0.57 -36.07 7.41
CA ARG A 783 -0.04 -37.00 6.37
C ARG A 783 1.47 -37.19 6.55
N ALA A 784 1.99 -38.40 6.28
CA ALA A 784 3.42 -38.72 6.36
C ALA A 784 4.29 -37.90 5.39
N ASP A 785 3.69 -37.42 4.30
CA ASP A 785 4.38 -36.68 3.23
C ASP A 785 4.18 -35.15 3.34
N PHE A 786 3.45 -34.69 4.36
CA PHE A 786 3.08 -33.28 4.53
C PHE A 786 3.65 -32.76 5.85
N VAL A 787 4.78 -32.05 5.76
CA VAL A 787 5.22 -31.15 6.81
C VAL A 787 4.33 -29.91 6.71
N PRO A 788 3.47 -29.61 7.70
CA PRO A 788 2.70 -28.38 7.68
C PRO A 788 3.68 -27.22 7.58
N ASP A 789 3.53 -26.42 6.55
CA ASP A 789 4.19 -25.13 6.47
C ASP A 789 3.56 -24.30 7.60
N VAL A 790 4.24 -24.33 8.74
CA VAL A 790 3.84 -23.72 10.02
C VAL A 790 3.34 -22.29 9.77
N SER A 791 2.32 -21.85 10.51
CA SER A 791 1.53 -20.60 10.26
C SER A 791 2.33 -19.28 10.14
N LEU A 792 3.65 -19.35 10.31
CA LEU A 792 4.69 -18.35 10.18
C LEU A 792 4.49 -17.32 9.07
N GLY A 793 4.67 -16.05 9.43
CA GLY A 793 4.72 -14.89 8.52
C GLY A 793 3.41 -14.50 7.85
N THR A 794 2.29 -15.09 8.26
CA THR A 794 0.94 -14.67 7.84
C THR A 794 0.40 -13.58 8.78
N HIS A 795 -0.64 -12.85 8.38
CA HIS A 795 -1.40 -12.03 9.33
C HIS A 795 -1.83 -12.80 10.58
N PHE A 796 -2.17 -14.10 10.44
CA PHE A 796 -2.49 -14.96 11.57
C PHE A 796 -1.28 -15.15 12.50
N PHE A 797 -0.06 -15.26 11.98
CA PHE A 797 1.14 -15.36 12.80
C PHE A 797 1.58 -14.03 13.42
N SER A 798 1.46 -12.92 12.69
CA SER A 798 1.58 -11.59 13.29
C SER A 798 0.59 -11.45 14.44
N ASP A 799 -0.65 -11.92 14.28
CA ASP A 799 -1.66 -11.93 15.35
C ASP A 799 -1.23 -12.80 16.56
N LEU A 800 -0.61 -13.97 16.33
CA LEU A 800 -0.07 -14.82 17.40
C LEU A 800 1.03 -14.13 18.20
N ILE A 801 2.02 -13.55 17.51
CA ILE A 801 3.12 -12.79 18.16
C ILE A 801 2.54 -11.58 18.90
N GLU A 802 1.65 -10.82 18.25
CA GLU A 802 1.02 -9.64 18.81
C GLU A 802 0.24 -9.93 20.09
N MET A 803 -0.47 -11.06 20.14
CA MET A 803 -1.22 -11.48 21.33
C MET A 803 -0.37 -12.26 22.33
N GLU A 804 0.95 -12.27 22.15
CA GLU A 804 1.90 -12.95 23.04
C GLU A 804 1.56 -14.43 23.24
N MET A 805 0.98 -15.07 22.23
CA MET A 805 0.68 -16.51 22.25
C MET A 805 1.95 -17.30 21.97
N LEU A 806 2.22 -18.29 22.81
CA LEU A 806 3.33 -19.20 22.58
C LEU A 806 2.92 -20.23 21.53
N TYR A 807 3.68 -20.35 20.46
CA TYR A 807 3.44 -21.27 19.36
C TYR A 807 4.47 -22.40 19.36
N LEU A 808 3.99 -23.64 19.23
CA LEU A 808 4.79 -24.86 19.27
C LEU A 808 4.44 -25.76 18.07
N GLY A 809 5.43 -26.08 17.24
CA GLY A 809 5.28 -27.12 16.22
C GLY A 809 5.86 -28.46 16.71
N LEU A 810 5.01 -29.47 16.87
CA LEU A 810 5.42 -30.83 17.25
C LEU A 810 5.52 -31.73 16.02
N TYR A 811 6.65 -32.45 15.92
CA TYR A 811 6.92 -33.40 14.86
C TYR A 811 7.06 -34.81 15.43
N PRO A 812 5.97 -35.60 15.51
CA PRO A 812 6.00 -36.93 16.14
C PRO A 812 7.01 -37.91 15.52
N SER A 813 7.46 -37.66 14.29
CA SER A 813 8.47 -38.47 13.59
C SER A 813 9.92 -38.16 13.98
N ARG A 814 10.18 -37.08 14.72
CA ARG A 814 11.54 -36.75 15.21
C ARG A 814 11.81 -37.48 16.52
N GLU A 815 13.01 -38.07 16.65
CA GLU A 815 13.44 -38.76 17.88
C GLU A 815 13.46 -37.84 19.12
N SER A 816 13.63 -36.53 18.93
CA SER A 816 13.62 -35.51 19.98
C SER A 816 12.22 -35.08 20.45
N THR A 817 11.15 -35.61 19.84
CA THR A 817 9.76 -35.26 20.21
C THR A 817 9.12 -36.39 21.01
N ASN A 818 8.75 -36.11 22.25
CA ASN A 818 8.02 -37.02 23.13
C ASN A 818 6.66 -36.41 23.48
N LEU A 819 5.57 -37.01 22.99
CA LEU A 819 4.20 -36.60 23.30
C LEU A 819 3.44 -37.77 23.92
N LYS A 820 3.09 -37.68 25.21
CA LYS A 820 2.30 -38.71 25.90
C LYS A 820 0.80 -38.56 25.60
N ASN A 821 0.34 -38.98 24.42
CA ASN A 821 -1.09 -38.92 24.03
C ASN A 821 -2.02 -39.53 25.09
N ASP A 822 -1.63 -40.69 25.65
CA ASP A 822 -2.31 -41.37 26.75
C ASP A 822 -2.62 -40.48 27.95
N PHE A 823 -1.76 -39.49 28.24
CA PHE A 823 -2.01 -38.55 29.32
C PHE A 823 -3.23 -37.68 29.03
N PHE A 824 -3.35 -37.14 27.81
CA PHE A 824 -4.47 -36.26 27.44
C PHE A 824 -5.79 -37.03 27.28
N GLU A 825 -5.73 -38.26 26.75
CA GLU A 825 -6.93 -39.06 26.48
C GLU A 825 -7.55 -39.67 27.75
N LYS A 826 -6.76 -39.95 28.79
CA LYS A 826 -7.23 -40.60 30.03
C LYS A 826 -7.73 -39.63 31.11
N GLN A 827 -7.52 -38.32 30.93
CA GLN A 827 -7.99 -37.31 31.89
C GLN A 827 -9.51 -37.11 31.80
N PRO A 828 -10.19 -36.70 32.89
CA PRO A 828 -11.61 -36.38 32.86
C PRO A 828 -11.93 -35.28 31.83
N ASN A 829 -12.78 -35.58 30.85
CA ASN A 829 -13.21 -34.61 29.85
C ASN A 829 -14.32 -33.71 30.41
N LEU A 830 -14.09 -32.40 30.44
CA LEU A 830 -15.03 -31.39 30.94
C LEU A 830 -15.95 -30.80 29.85
N LEU A 831 -15.82 -31.26 28.60
CA LEU A 831 -16.55 -30.69 27.45
C LEU A 831 -18.06 -30.58 27.70
N THR A 832 -18.70 -31.66 28.13
CA THR A 832 -20.15 -31.74 28.35
C THR A 832 -20.62 -30.95 29.57
N GLN A 833 -19.72 -30.62 30.50
CA GLN A 833 -20.01 -29.76 31.64
C GLN A 833 -20.03 -28.28 31.24
N ILE A 834 -19.18 -27.89 30.30
CA ILE A 834 -19.08 -26.50 29.81
C ILE A 834 -20.14 -26.25 28.73
N ILE A 835 -20.29 -27.17 27.78
CA ILE A 835 -21.24 -27.08 26.67
C ILE A 835 -22.03 -28.39 26.58
N PRO A 836 -23.18 -28.51 27.26
CA PRO A 836 -23.98 -29.73 27.28
C PRO A 836 -24.41 -30.21 25.88
N SER A 837 -24.62 -29.29 24.94
CA SER A 837 -24.98 -29.61 23.55
C SER A 837 -23.83 -30.19 22.71
N ALA A 838 -22.60 -30.22 23.22
CA ALA A 838 -21.41 -30.68 22.51
C ALA A 838 -21.08 -32.18 22.75
N ALA A 839 -21.96 -32.94 23.41
CA ALA A 839 -21.72 -34.36 23.73
C ALA A 839 -21.29 -35.23 22.54
N ARG A 840 -21.79 -34.93 21.33
CA ARG A 840 -21.39 -35.65 20.09
C ARG A 840 -19.90 -35.51 19.75
N TRP A 841 -19.20 -34.53 20.31
CA TRP A 841 -17.79 -34.24 20.05
C TRP A 841 -16.84 -34.68 21.16
N GLU A 842 -17.35 -35.33 22.20
CA GLU A 842 -16.59 -35.73 23.41
C GLU A 842 -15.44 -36.70 23.10
N SER A 843 -15.56 -37.50 22.04
CA SER A 843 -14.49 -38.36 21.57
C SER A 843 -13.37 -37.61 20.83
N CYS A 844 -13.66 -36.44 20.25
CA CYS A 844 -12.69 -35.69 19.44
C CYS A 844 -12.03 -34.54 20.21
N VAL A 845 -12.78 -33.86 21.09
CA VAL A 845 -12.30 -32.67 21.82
C VAL A 845 -12.29 -32.96 23.32
N HIS A 846 -11.11 -32.97 23.90
CA HIS A 846 -10.89 -33.15 25.33
C HIS A 846 -10.60 -31.81 25.99
N VAL A 847 -11.44 -31.39 26.93
CA VAL A 847 -11.21 -30.20 27.76
C VAL A 847 -10.77 -30.64 29.15
N ILE A 848 -9.54 -30.31 29.53
CA ILE A 848 -8.87 -30.81 30.74
C ILE A 848 -8.47 -29.63 31.62
N ASP A 849 -8.84 -29.66 32.90
CA ASP A 849 -8.37 -28.71 33.91
C ASP A 849 -7.37 -29.43 34.85
N PRO A 850 -6.04 -29.31 34.66
CA PRO A 850 -5.04 -30.06 35.42
C PRO A 850 -5.09 -29.76 36.93
N VAL A 851 -5.52 -28.56 37.32
CA VAL A 851 -5.63 -28.14 38.73
C VAL A 851 -6.58 -29.04 39.53
N LYS A 852 -7.62 -29.61 38.90
CA LYS A 852 -8.57 -30.51 39.58
C LYS A 852 -8.02 -31.93 39.80
N SER A 853 -6.92 -32.31 39.15
CA SER A 853 -6.29 -33.64 39.29
C SER A 853 -5.13 -33.67 40.32
N GLY A 854 -4.85 -32.55 41.00
CA GLY A 854 -3.96 -32.48 42.17
C GLY A 854 -2.48 -32.17 41.88
N LYS A 855 -2.09 -32.02 40.61
CA LYS A 855 -0.76 -31.54 40.17
C LYS A 855 -0.89 -30.32 39.25
N LYS A 856 0.11 -29.43 39.21
CA LYS A 856 0.10 -28.23 38.36
C LYS A 856 0.85 -28.50 37.06
N LEU A 857 0.17 -28.42 35.93
CA LEU A 857 0.83 -28.52 34.62
C LEU A 857 1.59 -27.22 34.33
N LYS A 858 2.89 -27.33 34.07
CA LYS A 858 3.77 -26.22 33.73
C LYS A 858 4.38 -26.41 32.35
N LEU A 859 4.61 -25.30 31.66
CA LEU A 859 5.27 -25.26 30.36
C LEU A 859 6.49 -24.34 30.43
N TYR A 860 7.66 -24.89 30.15
CA TYR A 860 8.90 -24.14 29.94
C TYR A 860 9.21 -24.08 28.45
N ALA A 861 9.39 -22.87 27.91
CA ALA A 861 9.76 -22.64 26.53
C ALA A 861 11.02 -21.78 26.44
N ASP A 862 12.02 -22.30 25.72
CA ASP A 862 13.24 -21.60 25.33
C ASP A 862 13.24 -21.39 23.81
N THR A 863 12.88 -20.19 23.39
CA THR A 863 12.79 -19.80 21.98
C THR A 863 14.16 -19.57 21.35
N VAL A 864 15.22 -19.40 22.14
CA VAL A 864 16.59 -19.26 21.60
C VAL A 864 17.15 -20.63 21.28
N LYS A 865 17.01 -21.58 22.20
CA LYS A 865 17.44 -22.98 22.03
C LYS A 865 16.41 -23.84 21.26
N GLN A 866 15.26 -23.27 20.87
CA GLN A 866 14.16 -23.96 20.19
C GLN A 866 13.69 -25.22 20.94
N LYS A 867 13.63 -25.13 22.28
CA LYS A 867 13.31 -26.24 23.17
C LYS A 867 12.06 -25.96 24.00
N VAL A 868 11.17 -26.95 24.09
CA VAL A 868 9.99 -26.88 24.96
C VAL A 868 9.86 -28.13 25.81
N VAL A 869 9.49 -27.94 27.08
CA VAL A 869 9.21 -29.02 28.04
C VAL A 869 7.96 -28.68 28.83
N CYS A 870 6.98 -29.58 28.81
CA CYS A 870 5.75 -29.53 29.61
C CYS A 870 5.76 -30.65 30.65
N PHE A 871 5.53 -30.32 31.92
CA PHE A 871 5.66 -31.25 33.04
C PHE A 871 4.66 -30.95 34.17
N LEU A 872 4.45 -31.92 35.06
CA LEU A 872 3.49 -31.89 36.18
C LEU A 872 4.08 -31.51 37.54
#